data_AF-A0A7X9B1T7-F1
#
_entry.id   AF-A0A7X9B1T7-F1
#
_cell.length_a   1.000
_cell.length_b   1.000
_cell.length_c   1.000
_cell.angle_alpha   90.00
_cell.angle_beta   90.00
_cell.angle_gamma   90.00
#
_symmetry.space_group_name_H-M   'P 1'
#
loop_
_entity.id
_entity.type
_entity.pdbx_description
1 polymer ?
#
loop_
_entity_poly.entity_id
_entity_poly.type
_entity_poly.pdbx_seq_one_letter_code
_entity_poly.pdbx_strand_id
1 'polypeptide(L)'
;IIVYSRAAAAADVAHVHPGKKLLVYGQVADADVLANLPLQWQRRDIDDYVTRQPLQATTAGQDLLAGAALSRSAFACYFDLKPTLDAQRLIDFADQTPCVLRSADCMYVATGIGAGILPDDQFYDRFLLQAILYLTRDKDALALLEKRAQALREQRQRDDQAFVNNVANAAGIPAAEHGKYQVGMSKDNFGRFGYSIGEGLCVGNLSSNTMFSNGRQNVLLTVPEQPGRRSLAVTAIDWVGKSYRVTCGSLSYDLQFSLLTPYVRYGFGRNQQALMLPENLADYAVLITTKGARHCDIRRQEVIYDCQRDGALAKPWLLLFQNGDCRPLHVVFSHQLQAITSSVRDGAIEELRFHGSPEQPLGDVLCGWPWGSKDVNAAPWTEALPGEVLTRLDLFTAIALNYPVGCDEIFRIDQQKQRVHIVQRTRFQPIATAWDITPRDIAVMPPLMAFAIEENLLVHPESPLQDLDLPSKYGPVKAVMDSAVLRYAIDLPASSDIILPDIVCPDPWREQYNALFAGGVRWSWGGGAPADNVSPAIPGGGRGGDNISPFTWQFGLTTSLQGYHLLSPENRAKLRRRVQRRFIEPLDLFQYKNYARHRREPFSGQEYPVTFRSIYGLGVNYAEDFGTGYQYGDVNEACSVITWLGELLADRFGLRALAETHWAYFKYVMRHQMLIDDWAYHAGSCREDGAGAWIDMLNGEYAGMLSYARLAALSGDQAEQQQALYRAAKKSVPTIARLRFHRFLGEPVPFGDPGRSIALVTGFNEFSGAQVYRLPLRLNSNIRGAMDLFDFSQGAPGSLYRLYDRYAKPEVLAYMRAYTIPAFITPEGFQSGFRYLQPLAWFEADNELLKQWTDELFALRGERATKDWPGITVPYPVGLVMARKYNVPVLELCQSLQLSEAGYEPQERRLKLSIQADAQSRAIIPKPKSLSVNGRPQPLPITDSMPLPLQPGMNEIEALY
;
A
#
# COMPACT_ATOMS: atom_id res chain seq x y z
N ILE A 1 30.49 23.73 -6.12
CA ILE A 1 30.04 23.05 -7.35
C ILE A 1 28.60 23.46 -7.58
N ILE A 2 28.23 23.65 -8.84
CA ILE A 2 26.85 23.80 -9.28
C ILE A 2 26.47 22.49 -9.94
N VAL A 3 25.39 21.85 -9.49
CA VAL A 3 24.83 20.68 -10.15
C VAL A 3 23.68 21.15 -11.04
N TYR A 4 23.79 20.89 -12.33
CA TYR A 4 22.83 21.31 -13.34
C TYR A 4 22.11 20.10 -13.93
N SER A 5 20.78 20.13 -13.86
CA SER A 5 19.90 19.30 -14.67
C SER A 5 18.57 20.03 -14.81
N ARG A 6 18.11 20.27 -16.05
CA ARG A 6 16.87 20.99 -16.32
C ARG A 6 16.17 20.45 -17.55
N ALA A 7 14.85 20.34 -17.45
CA ALA A 7 14.01 19.99 -18.60
C ALA A 7 13.59 21.19 -19.45
N ALA A 8 13.63 22.41 -18.89
CA ALA A 8 13.21 23.65 -19.55
C ALA A 8 14.17 24.79 -19.23
N ALA A 9 14.41 25.64 -20.23
CA ALA A 9 15.29 26.80 -20.10
C ALA A 9 14.73 27.83 -19.11
N ALA A 10 15.61 28.57 -18.46
CA ALA A 10 15.30 29.75 -17.64
C ALA A 10 16.26 30.90 -18.03
N ALA A 11 15.94 31.57 -19.13
CA ALA A 11 16.80 32.58 -19.75
C ALA A 11 17.24 33.72 -18.82
N ASP A 12 16.46 34.02 -17.78
CA ASP A 12 16.72 35.13 -16.86
C ASP A 12 17.60 34.76 -15.64
N VAL A 13 18.12 33.52 -15.60
CA VAL A 13 18.91 33.03 -14.47
C VAL A 13 20.27 32.57 -14.97
N ALA A 14 21.35 33.16 -14.46
CA ALA A 14 22.70 32.67 -14.71
C ALA A 14 22.90 31.32 -14.00
N HIS A 15 23.40 30.32 -14.73
CA HIS A 15 23.61 28.95 -14.23
C HIS A 15 25.08 28.60 -14.08
N VAL A 16 25.94 29.34 -14.76
CA VAL A 16 27.39 29.27 -14.61
C VAL A 16 27.85 30.44 -13.75
N HIS A 17 28.57 30.15 -12.67
CA HIS A 17 29.11 31.18 -11.76
C HIS A 17 30.65 31.14 -11.73
N PRO A 18 31.33 32.30 -11.83
CA PRO A 18 32.79 32.37 -11.73
C PRO A 18 33.34 31.70 -10.47
N GLY A 19 34.42 30.93 -10.62
CA GLY A 19 35.08 30.22 -9.51
C GLY A 19 34.31 29.01 -8.97
N LYS A 20 33.20 28.61 -9.59
CA LYS A 20 32.47 27.38 -9.25
C LYS A 20 32.59 26.39 -10.41
N LYS A 21 32.98 25.15 -10.08
CA LYS A 21 32.92 24.04 -11.03
C LYS A 21 31.46 23.63 -11.31
N LEU A 22 31.23 23.17 -12.53
CA LEU A 22 29.92 22.76 -13.05
C LEU A 22 29.85 21.24 -13.22
N LEU A 23 28.76 20.63 -12.78
CA LEU A 23 28.45 19.22 -13.01
C LEU A 23 27.09 19.14 -13.72
N VAL A 24 27.09 18.69 -14.97
CA VAL A 24 25.94 18.71 -15.88
C VAL A 24 25.44 17.28 -16.12
N TYR A 25 24.13 17.07 -16.00
CA TYR A 25 23.48 15.79 -16.27
C TYR A 25 22.47 15.88 -17.42
N GLY A 26 22.56 14.91 -18.34
CA GLY A 26 21.56 14.64 -19.36
C GLY A 26 21.32 15.82 -20.30
N GLN A 27 20.05 16.12 -20.53
CA GLN A 27 19.65 17.21 -21.42
C GLN A 27 20.08 18.58 -20.87
N VAL A 28 20.61 19.42 -21.76
CA VAL A 28 20.94 20.82 -21.46
C VAL A 28 19.95 21.74 -22.17
N ALA A 29 19.25 22.57 -21.40
CA ALA A 29 18.22 23.47 -21.90
C ALA A 29 18.71 24.92 -22.05
N ASP A 30 19.76 25.32 -21.32
CA ASP A 30 20.18 26.72 -21.17
C ASP A 30 21.46 27.03 -21.96
N ALA A 31 21.46 28.16 -22.67
CA ALA A 31 22.51 28.54 -23.60
C ALA A 31 23.86 28.83 -22.90
N ASP A 32 23.84 29.39 -21.69
CA ASP A 32 25.04 29.67 -20.91
C ASP A 32 25.74 28.37 -20.47
N VAL A 33 24.97 27.34 -20.09
CA VAL A 33 25.50 26.01 -19.78
C VAL A 33 26.05 25.34 -21.04
N LEU A 34 25.33 25.40 -22.16
CA LEU A 34 25.78 24.86 -23.45
C LEU A 34 27.14 25.42 -23.88
N ALA A 35 27.35 26.72 -23.72
CA ALA A 35 28.59 27.40 -24.08
C ALA A 35 29.80 26.96 -23.23
N ASN A 36 29.58 26.32 -22.08
CA ASN A 36 30.60 25.88 -21.13
C ASN A 36 30.77 24.35 -21.07
N LEU A 37 30.12 23.60 -21.97
CA LEU A 37 30.28 22.15 -22.03
C LEU A 37 31.63 21.75 -22.64
N PRO A 38 32.26 20.66 -22.17
CA PRO A 38 33.49 20.13 -22.76
C PRO A 38 33.24 19.35 -24.07
N LEU A 39 32.14 19.61 -24.78
CA LEU A 39 31.69 18.82 -25.93
C LEU A 39 30.72 19.58 -26.82
N GLN A 40 30.56 19.10 -28.05
CA GLN A 40 29.36 19.33 -28.85
C GLN A 40 28.40 18.16 -28.62
N TRP A 41 27.12 18.48 -28.40
CA TRP A 41 26.07 17.46 -28.24
C TRP A 41 24.97 17.64 -29.28
N GLN A 42 24.40 16.53 -29.70
CA GLN A 42 23.18 16.48 -30.49
C GLN A 42 22.25 15.42 -29.92
N ARG A 43 20.98 15.77 -29.71
CA ARG A 43 19.96 14.79 -29.30
C ARG A 43 19.62 13.89 -30.49
N ARG A 44 19.59 12.58 -30.25
CA ARG A 44 19.17 11.59 -31.25
C ARG A 44 17.66 11.70 -31.48
N ASP A 45 17.25 11.46 -32.71
CA ASP A 45 15.84 11.24 -33.02
C ASP A 45 15.47 9.80 -32.62
N ILE A 46 14.47 9.66 -31.75
CA ILE A 46 14.12 8.39 -31.11
C ILE A 46 12.64 8.13 -31.39
N ASP A 47 12.38 7.25 -32.36
CA ASP A 47 11.04 6.87 -32.78
C ASP A 47 10.53 5.56 -32.15
N ASP A 48 11.41 4.83 -31.44
CA ASP A 48 11.14 3.57 -30.73
C ASP A 48 11.77 3.60 -29.32
N TYR A 49 11.90 2.46 -28.63
CA TYR A 49 12.67 2.36 -27.41
C TYR A 49 14.15 2.69 -27.65
N VAL A 50 14.69 3.56 -26.81
CA VAL A 50 16.08 4.00 -26.90
C VAL A 50 17.05 2.82 -26.78
N THR A 51 18.09 2.81 -27.62
CA THR A 51 19.17 1.82 -27.51
C THR A 51 19.90 1.96 -26.18
N ARG A 52 20.21 0.83 -25.55
CA ARG A 52 20.93 0.77 -24.28
C ARG A 52 22.25 0.04 -24.44
N GLN A 53 23.32 0.56 -23.83
CA GLN A 53 24.65 -0.07 -23.87
C GLN A 53 25.30 -0.12 -22.47
N PRO A 54 26.07 -1.18 -22.16
CA PRO A 54 26.88 -1.24 -20.95
C PRO A 54 27.92 -0.10 -20.89
N LEU A 55 28.36 0.23 -19.69
CA LEU A 55 29.41 1.23 -19.46
C LEU A 55 30.79 0.57 -19.27
N GLN A 56 31.84 1.28 -19.67
CA GLN A 56 33.24 0.90 -19.49
C GLN A 56 34.05 2.10 -18.99
N ALA A 57 34.91 1.85 -18.01
CA ALA A 57 35.79 2.86 -17.47
C ALA A 57 37.06 2.99 -18.34
N THR A 58 37.43 4.22 -18.68
CA THR A 58 38.74 4.50 -19.28
C THR A 58 39.84 4.42 -18.22
N THR A 59 41.11 4.48 -18.64
CA THR A 59 42.25 4.59 -17.70
C THR A 59 42.13 5.81 -16.79
N ALA A 60 41.68 6.96 -17.31
CA ALA A 60 41.42 8.16 -16.51
C ALA A 60 40.20 8.03 -15.60
N GLY A 61 39.20 7.25 -16.00
CA GLY A 61 38.01 6.96 -15.21
C GLY A 61 38.29 6.16 -13.94
N GLN A 62 39.37 5.37 -13.90
CA GLN A 62 39.70 4.57 -12.71
C GLN A 62 39.90 5.43 -11.45
N ASP A 63 40.41 6.65 -11.63
CA ASP A 63 40.58 7.62 -10.56
C ASP A 63 39.26 8.15 -10.02
N LEU A 64 38.31 8.45 -10.92
CA LEU A 64 36.95 8.84 -10.54
C LEU A 64 36.26 7.70 -9.78
N LEU A 65 36.46 6.44 -10.21
CA LEU A 65 35.81 5.27 -9.64
C LEU A 65 36.38 4.86 -8.28
N ALA A 66 37.67 5.09 -8.04
CA ALA A 66 38.35 4.74 -6.79
C ALA A 66 38.06 3.28 -6.32
N GLY A 67 38.07 2.34 -7.27
CA GLY A 67 37.79 0.91 -7.02
C GLY A 67 36.31 0.52 -6.98
N ALA A 68 35.37 1.46 -7.10
CA ALA A 68 33.96 1.14 -7.27
C ALA A 68 33.70 0.48 -8.63
N ALA A 69 32.85 -0.54 -8.65
CA ALA A 69 32.43 -1.19 -9.88
C ALA A 69 31.29 -0.42 -10.55
N LEU A 70 31.41 -0.20 -11.85
CA LEU A 70 30.29 0.24 -12.68
C LEU A 70 29.17 -0.80 -12.66
N SER A 71 27.93 -0.33 -12.82
CA SER A 71 26.80 -1.22 -13.08
C SER A 71 27.07 -2.11 -14.30
N ARG A 72 26.68 -3.37 -14.19
CA ARG A 72 26.76 -4.35 -15.30
C ARG A 72 25.62 -4.20 -16.30
N SER A 73 24.60 -3.40 -15.96
CA SER A 73 23.42 -3.17 -16.79
C SER A 73 23.67 -2.14 -17.89
N ALA A 74 22.75 -2.07 -18.85
CA ALA A 74 22.86 -1.20 -20.01
C ALA A 74 22.10 0.14 -19.82
N PHE A 75 22.74 1.24 -20.20
CA PHE A 75 22.24 2.61 -20.05
C PHE A 75 21.82 3.18 -21.40
N ALA A 76 20.78 4.02 -21.40
CA ALA A 76 20.23 4.60 -22.61
C ALA A 76 21.15 5.63 -23.26
N CYS A 77 21.27 5.57 -24.59
CA CYS A 77 22.10 6.48 -25.38
C CYS A 77 21.21 7.52 -26.11
N TYR A 78 20.94 8.66 -25.47
CA TYR A 78 20.08 9.72 -26.02
C TYR A 78 20.80 10.74 -26.90
N PHE A 79 22.13 10.79 -26.83
CA PHE A 79 22.92 11.90 -27.38
C PHE A 79 24.09 11.39 -28.20
N ASP A 80 24.35 12.07 -29.32
CA ASP A 80 25.61 11.99 -30.04
C ASP A 80 26.56 13.05 -29.50
N LEU A 81 27.66 12.60 -28.90
CA LEU A 81 28.60 13.45 -28.18
C LEU A 81 29.95 13.49 -28.89
N LYS A 82 30.45 14.70 -29.14
CA LYS A 82 31.78 14.95 -29.71
C LYS A 82 32.63 15.74 -28.71
N PRO A 83 33.60 15.12 -28.04
CA PRO A 83 34.47 15.80 -27.09
C PRO A 83 35.27 16.94 -27.75
N THR A 84 35.51 18.01 -26.99
CA THR A 84 36.50 19.04 -27.34
C THR A 84 37.92 18.52 -27.15
N LEU A 85 38.94 19.21 -27.68
CA LEU A 85 40.34 18.77 -27.61
C LEU A 85 40.87 18.67 -26.18
N ASP A 86 40.35 19.48 -25.27
CA ASP A 86 40.71 19.57 -23.86
C ASP A 86 39.84 18.67 -22.95
N ALA A 87 38.87 17.95 -23.52
CA ALA A 87 38.00 17.06 -22.77
C ALA A 87 38.61 15.68 -22.52
N GLN A 88 38.70 15.29 -21.26
CA GLN A 88 39.09 13.95 -20.83
C GLN A 88 37.86 13.05 -20.72
N ARG A 89 37.88 11.91 -21.42
CA ARG A 89 36.89 10.84 -21.28
C ARG A 89 37.18 10.05 -20.01
N LEU A 90 36.16 9.86 -19.18
CA LEU A 90 36.26 9.10 -17.93
C LEU A 90 35.53 7.76 -18.05
N ILE A 91 34.28 7.78 -18.51
CA ILE A 91 33.46 6.59 -18.72
C ILE A 91 32.87 6.67 -20.12
N ASP A 92 32.89 5.55 -20.82
CA ASP A 92 32.34 5.39 -22.17
C ASP A 92 31.25 4.33 -22.18
N PHE A 93 30.40 4.36 -23.19
CA PHE A 93 29.57 3.22 -23.56
C PHE A 93 30.42 2.13 -24.22
N ALA A 94 29.89 0.91 -24.29
CA ALA A 94 30.58 -0.25 -24.85
C ALA A 94 31.01 -0.07 -26.32
N ASP A 95 30.30 0.76 -27.10
CA ASP A 95 30.68 1.17 -28.46
C ASP A 95 31.76 2.26 -28.52
N GLN A 96 32.35 2.61 -27.38
CA GLN A 96 33.36 3.66 -27.22
C GLN A 96 32.82 5.08 -27.46
N THR A 97 31.50 5.31 -27.45
CA THR A 97 30.96 6.67 -27.36
C THR A 97 31.09 7.20 -25.93
N PRO A 98 31.36 8.50 -25.72
CA PRO A 98 31.51 9.05 -24.38
C PRO A 98 30.23 8.99 -23.55
N CYS A 99 30.34 8.71 -22.25
CA CYS A 99 29.24 8.82 -21.28
C CYS A 99 29.52 9.88 -20.22
N VAL A 100 30.76 9.91 -19.69
CA VAL A 100 31.22 10.89 -18.71
C VAL A 100 32.49 11.57 -19.21
N LEU A 101 32.43 12.90 -19.30
CA LEU A 101 33.49 13.76 -19.82
C LEU A 101 33.85 14.82 -18.78
N ARG A 102 35.12 15.22 -18.74
CA ARG A 102 35.63 16.24 -17.83
C ARG A 102 36.57 17.22 -18.54
N SER A 103 36.43 18.51 -18.26
CA SER A 103 37.45 19.54 -18.45
C SER A 103 37.91 20.09 -17.09
N ALA A 104 38.68 21.19 -17.09
CA ALA A 104 39.16 21.81 -15.85
C ALA A 104 38.01 22.21 -14.90
N ASP A 105 36.97 22.85 -15.45
CA ASP A 105 35.89 23.47 -14.69
C ASP A 105 34.51 22.79 -14.85
N CYS A 106 34.38 21.84 -15.77
CA CYS A 106 33.10 21.19 -16.07
C CYS A 106 33.22 19.65 -16.12
N MET A 107 32.20 18.97 -15.62
CA MET A 107 31.97 17.54 -15.86
C MET A 107 30.58 17.36 -16.47
N TYR A 108 30.49 16.60 -17.55
CA TYR A 108 29.24 16.23 -18.19
C TYR A 108 28.97 14.74 -18.04
N VAL A 109 27.73 14.38 -17.74
CA VAL A 109 27.24 13.01 -17.58
C VAL A 109 26.05 12.84 -18.53
N ALA A 110 26.12 11.87 -19.44
CA ALA A 110 25.10 11.67 -20.46
C ALA A 110 23.77 11.11 -19.93
N THR A 111 23.75 10.57 -18.71
CA THR A 111 22.54 10.06 -18.03
C THR A 111 21.91 11.15 -17.15
N GLY A 112 20.69 10.92 -16.69
CA GLY A 112 20.06 11.73 -15.64
C GLY A 112 20.61 11.45 -14.25
N ILE A 113 20.32 12.35 -13.32
CA ILE A 113 20.54 12.16 -11.87
C ILE A 113 19.67 10.98 -11.40
N GLY A 114 20.26 10.11 -10.58
CA GLY A 114 19.63 8.90 -10.06
C GLY A 114 19.77 7.67 -10.96
N ALA A 115 20.43 7.81 -12.12
CA ALA A 115 20.88 6.67 -12.89
C ALA A 115 21.90 5.87 -12.07
N GLY A 116 21.67 4.57 -11.91
CA GLY A 116 22.51 3.66 -11.13
C GLY A 116 23.86 3.33 -11.77
N ILE A 117 24.62 4.33 -12.23
CA ILE A 117 25.99 4.18 -12.79
C ILE A 117 26.87 3.41 -11.79
N LEU A 118 26.77 3.78 -10.52
CA LEU A 118 27.32 3.06 -9.38
C LEU A 118 26.16 2.57 -8.51
N PRO A 119 25.73 1.30 -8.66
CA PRO A 119 24.68 0.74 -7.82
C PRO A 119 25.08 0.79 -6.34
N ASP A 120 24.16 1.21 -5.48
CA ASP A 120 24.38 1.31 -4.03
C ASP A 120 23.05 1.09 -3.30
N ASP A 121 23.11 0.45 -2.14
CA ASP A 121 21.95 0.12 -1.31
C ASP A 121 21.67 1.17 -0.22
N GLN A 122 22.59 2.12 0.00
CA GLN A 122 22.52 3.16 1.02
C GLN A 122 22.23 4.54 0.44
N PHE A 123 22.87 4.90 -0.68
CA PHE A 123 22.72 6.18 -1.34
C PHE A 123 21.83 6.07 -2.57
N TYR A 124 20.87 6.98 -2.71
CA TYR A 124 19.98 7.03 -3.88
C TYR A 124 20.76 7.20 -5.20
N ASP A 125 21.76 8.08 -5.20
CA ASP A 125 22.69 8.27 -6.32
C ASP A 125 24.12 8.41 -5.79
N ARG A 126 24.81 7.26 -5.68
CA ARG A 126 26.21 7.22 -5.26
C ARG A 126 27.12 7.96 -6.25
N PHE A 127 26.85 7.86 -7.55
CA PHE A 127 27.69 8.46 -8.58
C PHE A 127 27.68 9.99 -8.50
N LEU A 128 26.52 10.62 -8.24
CA LEU A 128 26.42 12.06 -8.00
C LEU A 128 27.30 12.52 -6.84
N LEU A 129 27.23 11.83 -5.70
CA LEU A 129 28.06 12.15 -4.53
C LEU A 129 29.56 12.01 -4.86
N GLN A 130 29.91 10.93 -5.57
CA GLN A 130 31.27 10.65 -6.01
C GLN A 130 31.81 11.71 -6.98
N ALA A 131 31.02 12.14 -7.97
CA ALA A 131 31.37 13.19 -8.91
C ALA A 131 31.58 14.56 -8.22
N ILE A 132 30.72 14.92 -7.26
CA ILE A 132 30.85 16.14 -6.46
C ILE A 132 32.17 16.12 -5.65
N LEU A 133 32.48 15.00 -5.00
CA LEU A 133 33.68 14.87 -4.19
C LEU A 133 34.94 14.92 -5.07
N TYR A 134 34.94 14.19 -6.18
CA TYR A 134 36.05 14.19 -7.14
C TYR A 134 36.33 15.60 -7.69
N LEU A 135 35.28 16.39 -7.99
CA LEU A 135 35.44 17.77 -8.45
C LEU A 135 35.89 18.74 -7.34
N THR A 136 35.57 18.51 -6.06
CA THR A 136 35.89 19.47 -4.96
C THR A 136 37.18 19.17 -4.21
N ARG A 137 37.48 17.90 -3.96
CA ARG A 137 38.51 17.47 -3.01
C ARG A 137 39.45 16.41 -3.57
N ASP A 138 39.35 16.12 -4.87
CA ASP A 138 40.14 15.09 -5.54
C ASP A 138 39.96 13.70 -4.88
N LYS A 139 40.87 12.74 -5.11
CA LYS A 139 40.73 11.32 -4.72
C LYS A 139 40.52 11.07 -3.22
N ASP A 140 41.06 11.90 -2.33
CA ASP A 140 41.10 11.64 -0.87
C ASP A 140 39.70 11.63 -0.22
N ALA A 141 38.72 12.31 -0.82
CA ALA A 141 37.37 12.36 -0.29
C ALA A 141 36.50 11.14 -0.65
N LEU A 142 36.93 10.31 -1.60
CA LEU A 142 36.16 9.14 -2.07
C LEU A 142 36.13 8.00 -1.04
N ALA A 143 37.21 7.82 -0.27
CA ALA A 143 37.26 6.88 0.83
C ALA A 143 36.24 7.20 1.94
N LEU A 144 35.84 8.47 2.09
CA LEU A 144 34.82 8.88 3.07
C LEU A 144 33.44 8.33 2.71
N LEU A 145 33.10 8.27 1.42
CA LEU A 145 31.79 7.79 0.96
C LEU A 145 31.63 6.30 1.24
N GLU A 146 32.65 5.49 0.91
CA GLU A 146 32.64 4.06 1.19
C GLU A 146 32.62 3.78 2.71
N LYS A 147 33.45 4.48 3.48
CA LYS A 147 33.44 4.37 4.94
C LYS A 147 32.07 4.70 5.53
N ARG A 148 31.38 5.71 4.98
CA ARG A 148 30.02 6.07 5.42
C ARG A 148 28.99 5.02 5.03
N ALA A 149 29.03 4.51 3.79
CA ALA A 149 28.14 3.44 3.34
C ALA A 149 28.29 2.18 4.21
N GLN A 150 29.53 1.75 4.46
CA GLN A 150 29.83 0.61 5.31
C GLN A 150 29.33 0.80 6.74
N ALA A 151 29.55 1.98 7.33
CA ALA A 151 29.06 2.29 8.68
C ALA A 151 27.53 2.25 8.78
N LEU A 152 26.81 2.73 7.75
CA LEU A 152 25.36 2.67 7.67
C LEU A 152 24.85 1.22 7.51
N ARG A 153 25.50 0.42 6.66
CA ARG A 153 25.20 -1.01 6.49
C ARG A 153 25.38 -1.78 7.80
N GLU A 154 26.51 -1.60 8.47
CA GLU A 154 26.81 -2.24 9.75
C GLU A 154 25.85 -1.80 10.86
N GLN A 155 25.48 -0.52 10.89
CA GLN A 155 24.48 -0.02 11.83
C GLN A 155 23.13 -0.69 11.58
N ARG A 156 22.62 -0.65 10.34
CA ARG A 156 21.34 -1.25 9.98
C ARG A 156 21.31 -2.75 10.26
N GLN A 157 22.35 -3.49 9.86
CA GLN A 157 22.44 -4.93 10.09
C GLN A 157 22.45 -5.27 11.59
N ARG A 158 23.18 -4.49 12.40
CA ARG A 158 23.17 -4.68 13.87
C ARG A 158 21.79 -4.40 14.46
N ASP A 159 21.15 -3.31 14.06
CA ASP A 159 19.83 -2.92 14.57
C ASP A 159 18.75 -3.94 14.15
N ASP A 160 18.76 -4.38 12.90
CA ASP A 160 17.83 -5.39 12.36
C ASP A 160 18.06 -6.75 13.02
N GLN A 161 19.32 -7.18 13.19
CA GLN A 161 19.64 -8.44 13.86
C GLN A 161 19.28 -8.40 15.35
N ALA A 162 19.50 -7.28 16.03
CA ALA A 162 19.11 -7.09 17.42
C ALA A 162 17.58 -7.17 17.57
N PHE A 163 16.85 -6.51 16.66
CA PHE A 163 15.39 -6.58 16.61
C PHE A 163 14.90 -8.01 16.38
N VAL A 164 15.45 -8.70 15.37
CA VAL A 164 15.10 -10.10 15.07
C VAL A 164 15.40 -11.01 16.26
N ASN A 165 16.58 -10.90 16.86
CA ASN A 165 16.95 -11.71 18.02
C ASN A 165 15.98 -11.49 19.19
N ASN A 166 15.59 -10.24 19.45
CA ASN A 166 14.67 -9.92 20.54
C ASN A 166 13.30 -10.59 20.35
N VAL A 167 12.72 -10.46 19.16
CA VAL A 167 11.41 -11.08 18.86
C VAL A 167 11.50 -12.61 18.78
N ALA A 168 12.54 -13.15 18.14
CA ALA A 168 12.73 -14.59 17.99
C ALA A 168 12.98 -15.29 19.34
N ASN A 169 13.77 -14.69 20.23
CA ASN A 169 13.96 -15.19 21.60
C ASN A 169 12.65 -15.23 22.38
N ALA A 170 11.86 -14.15 22.34
CA ALA A 170 10.55 -14.11 22.99
C ALA A 170 9.61 -15.20 22.46
N ALA A 171 9.74 -15.55 21.17
CA ALA A 171 8.96 -16.59 20.51
C ALA A 171 9.48 -18.02 20.71
N GLY A 172 10.56 -18.21 21.49
CA GLY A 172 11.18 -19.52 21.71
C GLY A 172 11.79 -20.13 20.43
N ILE A 173 12.13 -19.32 19.44
CA ILE A 173 12.79 -19.78 18.22
C ILE A 173 14.26 -20.09 18.55
N PRO A 174 14.81 -21.23 18.12
CA PRO A 174 16.22 -21.54 18.37
C PRO A 174 17.15 -20.49 17.76
N ALA A 175 18.22 -20.12 18.48
CA ALA A 175 19.19 -19.12 18.03
C ALA A 175 19.79 -19.42 16.63
N ALA A 176 19.96 -20.70 16.30
CA ALA A 176 20.44 -21.15 14.99
C ALA A 176 19.48 -20.81 13.82
N GLU A 177 18.22 -20.50 14.12
CA GLU A 177 17.20 -20.17 13.12
C GLU A 177 16.97 -18.66 12.98
N HIS A 178 17.52 -17.82 13.86
CA HIS A 178 17.28 -16.37 13.84
C HIS A 178 17.67 -15.74 12.50
N GLY A 179 18.79 -16.18 11.91
CA GLY A 179 19.27 -15.67 10.61
C GLY A 179 18.33 -15.97 9.42
N LYS A 180 17.28 -16.78 9.62
CA LYS A 180 16.24 -17.03 8.60
C LYS A 180 15.13 -15.97 8.62
N TYR A 181 15.07 -15.13 9.66
CA TYR A 181 14.03 -14.13 9.85
C TYR A 181 14.50 -12.73 9.46
N GLN A 182 13.55 -11.92 9.00
CA GLN A 182 13.71 -10.50 8.71
C GLN A 182 12.71 -9.67 9.50
N VAL A 183 13.01 -8.38 9.70
CA VAL A 183 12.10 -7.42 10.31
C VAL A 183 10.84 -7.26 9.45
N GLY A 184 9.64 -7.29 10.05
CA GLY A 184 8.35 -7.17 9.38
C GLY A 184 7.83 -5.74 9.27
N MET A 185 6.51 -5.60 9.09
CA MET A 185 5.82 -4.30 8.89
C MET A 185 5.85 -3.37 10.11
N SER A 186 6.26 -3.86 11.28
CA SER A 186 6.24 -3.06 12.52
C SER A 186 7.31 -1.98 12.59
N LYS A 187 8.40 -2.12 11.81
CA LYS A 187 9.49 -1.14 11.76
C LYS A 187 9.26 -0.22 10.57
N ASP A 188 9.55 1.08 10.75
CA ASP A 188 9.39 2.10 9.72
C ASP A 188 7.96 2.09 9.14
N ASN A 189 6.96 2.08 10.01
CA ASN A 189 5.55 2.12 9.66
C ASN A 189 4.81 2.89 10.75
N PHE A 190 3.98 3.84 10.35
CA PHE A 190 3.14 4.59 11.29
C PHE A 190 1.65 4.20 11.19
N GLY A 191 1.31 3.25 10.32
CA GLY A 191 -0.07 2.79 10.12
C GLY A 191 -1.00 3.95 9.77
N ARG A 192 -2.14 4.02 10.46
CA ARG A 192 -3.10 5.15 10.37
C ARG A 192 -2.70 6.37 11.23
N PHE A 193 -1.73 6.21 12.12
CA PHE A 193 -1.40 7.17 13.18
C PHE A 193 -0.47 8.31 12.71
N GLY A 194 -0.34 8.55 11.41
CA GLY A 194 0.56 9.56 10.85
C GLY A 194 -0.02 10.98 10.85
N TYR A 195 -1.08 11.26 10.11
CA TYR A 195 -1.53 12.66 9.90
C TYR A 195 -2.74 13.11 10.70
N SER A 196 -3.48 12.18 11.29
CA SER A 196 -4.72 12.51 12.00
C SER A 196 -4.50 12.77 13.50
N ILE A 197 -5.46 13.46 14.11
CA ILE A 197 -5.59 13.60 15.57
C ILE A 197 -6.77 12.76 16.09
N GLY A 198 -7.85 12.68 15.30
CA GLY A 198 -8.92 11.72 15.53
C GLY A 198 -8.55 10.39 14.86
N GLU A 199 -8.79 9.28 15.54
CA GLU A 199 -8.22 7.98 15.20
C GLU A 199 -9.29 6.88 15.29
N GLY A 200 -9.37 6.03 14.28
CA GLY A 200 -10.22 4.85 14.34
C GLY A 200 -9.57 3.72 15.11
N LEU A 201 -10.27 3.11 16.08
CA LEU A 201 -9.84 1.91 16.82
C LEU A 201 -10.64 0.67 16.40
N CYS A 202 -10.26 -0.50 16.91
CA CYS A 202 -10.95 -1.77 16.63
C CYS A 202 -12.42 -1.78 17.09
N VAL A 203 -12.72 -1.18 18.24
CA VAL A 203 -14.07 -1.17 18.85
C VAL A 203 -14.74 0.20 18.79
N GLY A 204 -13.97 1.28 18.77
CA GLY A 204 -14.49 2.65 18.81
C GLY A 204 -13.66 3.62 17.99
N ASN A 205 -13.90 4.92 18.19
CA ASN A 205 -13.25 6.03 17.53
C ASN A 205 -12.87 7.07 18.57
N LEU A 206 -11.70 7.66 18.41
CA LEU A 206 -11.30 8.87 19.12
C LEU A 206 -11.50 10.05 18.18
N SER A 207 -12.27 11.06 18.57
CA SER A 207 -12.39 12.30 17.80
C SER A 207 -11.22 13.24 18.04
N SER A 208 -11.10 14.31 17.26
CA SER A 208 -10.05 15.33 17.42
C SER A 208 -10.12 16.08 18.76
N ASN A 209 -11.29 16.16 19.40
CA ASN A 209 -11.42 16.67 20.77
C ASN A 209 -11.18 15.59 21.85
N THR A 210 -10.68 14.41 21.47
CA THR A 210 -10.40 13.24 22.31
C THR A 210 -11.63 12.59 22.97
N MET A 211 -12.82 12.80 22.39
CA MET A 211 -14.01 12.07 22.81
C MET A 211 -13.91 10.63 22.27
N PHE A 212 -14.14 9.66 23.14
CA PHE A 212 -14.12 8.25 22.81
C PHE A 212 -15.54 7.75 22.55
N SER A 213 -15.78 7.22 21.35
CA SER A 213 -17.10 6.80 20.89
C SER A 213 -17.09 5.36 20.41
N ASN A 214 -18.13 4.58 20.71
CA ASN A 214 -18.37 3.29 20.06
C ASN A 214 -19.43 3.37 18.94
N GLY A 215 -19.80 4.58 18.53
CA GLY A 215 -20.84 4.87 17.53
C GLY A 215 -22.26 4.98 18.11
N ARG A 216 -22.50 4.57 19.36
CA ARG A 216 -23.79 4.74 20.07
C ARG A 216 -23.65 5.63 21.30
N GLN A 217 -22.54 5.49 22.02
CA GLN A 217 -22.27 6.16 23.27
C GLN A 217 -20.94 6.91 23.12
N ASN A 218 -20.87 8.09 23.72
CA ASN A 218 -19.65 8.89 23.75
C ASN A 218 -19.24 9.17 25.19
N VAL A 219 -17.93 9.25 25.40
CA VAL A 219 -17.35 9.63 26.68
C VAL A 219 -16.13 10.51 26.44
N LEU A 220 -16.10 11.67 27.10
CA LEU A 220 -14.89 12.47 27.23
C LEU A 220 -14.42 12.40 28.67
N LEU A 221 -13.22 11.85 28.89
CA LEU A 221 -12.56 11.88 30.19
C LEU A 221 -11.43 12.92 30.15
N THR A 222 -11.50 13.88 31.07
CA THR A 222 -10.60 15.04 31.13
C THR A 222 -10.34 15.44 32.59
N VAL A 223 -9.61 16.54 32.79
CA VAL A 223 -9.45 17.21 34.08
C VAL A 223 -10.45 18.37 34.20
N PRO A 224 -10.81 18.82 35.42
CA PRO A 224 -11.67 19.99 35.62
C PRO A 224 -11.04 21.22 34.95
N GLU A 225 -11.69 21.73 33.90
CA GLU A 225 -11.16 22.80 33.07
C GLU A 225 -11.04 24.11 33.86
N GLN A 226 -9.86 24.75 33.81
CA GLN A 226 -9.70 26.16 34.20
C GLN A 226 -9.73 27.03 32.94
N PRO A 227 -10.22 28.29 33.00
CA PRO A 227 -10.29 29.16 31.83
C PRO A 227 -8.92 29.27 31.13
N GLY A 228 -8.82 28.72 29.92
CA GLY A 228 -7.59 28.63 29.13
C GLY A 228 -7.79 27.83 27.83
N ARG A 229 -6.83 27.87 26.90
CA ARG A 229 -6.88 27.13 25.63
C ARG A 229 -6.38 25.70 25.85
N ARG A 230 -7.27 24.71 25.67
CA ARG A 230 -6.90 23.29 25.60
C ARG A 230 -5.90 23.04 24.47
N SER A 231 -4.85 22.27 24.74
CA SER A 231 -3.84 21.89 23.73
C SER A 231 -3.51 20.39 23.79
N LEU A 232 -3.14 19.85 22.63
CA LEU A 232 -2.79 18.44 22.44
C LEU A 232 -1.44 18.37 21.72
N ALA A 233 -0.52 17.59 22.27
CA ALA A 233 0.79 17.31 21.67
C ALA A 233 0.99 15.80 21.53
N VAL A 234 1.38 15.34 20.33
CA VAL A 234 1.73 13.93 20.09
C VAL A 234 3.09 13.64 20.72
N THR A 235 3.15 12.65 21.60
CA THR A 235 4.38 12.30 22.33
C THR A 235 5.04 11.02 21.81
N ALA A 236 4.25 10.11 21.23
CA ALA A 236 4.74 8.88 20.63
C ALA A 236 3.73 8.31 19.63
N ILE A 237 4.23 7.58 18.65
CA ILE A 237 3.45 6.81 17.68
C ILE A 237 4.07 5.42 17.50
N ASP A 238 3.21 4.47 17.15
CA ASP A 238 3.51 3.10 16.76
C ASP A 238 2.51 2.73 15.66
N TRP A 239 2.82 1.75 14.80
CA TRP A 239 1.86 1.30 13.78
C TRP A 239 0.56 0.71 14.35
N VAL A 240 0.52 0.38 15.65
CA VAL A 240 -0.69 -0.06 16.37
C VAL A 240 -1.26 0.94 17.37
N GLY A 241 -0.70 2.14 17.55
CA GLY A 241 -1.21 3.08 18.54
C GLY A 241 -0.53 4.44 18.59
N LYS A 242 -1.07 5.34 19.41
CA LYS A 242 -0.57 6.71 19.55
C LYS A 242 -0.77 7.22 20.97
N SER A 243 0.12 8.14 21.38
CA SER A 243 0.10 8.78 22.69
C SER A 243 0.07 10.31 22.57
N TYR A 244 -0.71 10.94 23.43
CA TYR A 244 -0.85 12.38 23.55
C TYR A 244 -0.52 12.87 24.95
N ARG A 245 0.04 14.07 25.03
CA ARG A 245 -0.04 14.93 26.21
C ARG A 245 -1.16 15.95 25.98
N VAL A 246 -2.17 15.95 26.84
CA VAL A 246 -3.25 16.94 26.84
C VAL A 246 -3.03 17.93 27.97
N THR A 247 -3.10 19.23 27.67
CA THR A 247 -2.94 20.30 28.65
C THR A 247 -4.19 21.18 28.68
N CYS A 248 -4.74 21.38 29.88
CA CYS A 248 -5.93 22.17 30.16
C CYS A 248 -5.59 23.19 31.26
N GLY A 249 -5.15 24.39 30.86
CA GLY A 249 -4.64 25.40 31.81
C GLY A 249 -3.36 24.92 32.49
N SER A 250 -3.37 24.83 33.83
CA SER A 250 -2.26 24.34 34.66
C SER A 250 -2.23 22.82 34.82
N LEU A 251 -3.28 22.12 34.40
CA LEU A 251 -3.41 20.68 34.53
C LEU A 251 -3.01 19.98 33.22
N SER A 252 -2.45 18.79 33.33
CA SER A 252 -2.13 17.96 32.17
C SER A 252 -2.31 16.47 32.48
N TYR A 253 -2.59 15.69 31.44
CA TYR A 253 -2.68 14.24 31.52
C TYR A 253 -2.19 13.58 30.23
N ASP A 254 -1.77 12.32 30.35
CA ASP A 254 -1.44 11.47 29.21
C ASP A 254 -2.67 10.73 28.69
N LEU A 255 -2.78 10.62 27.38
CA LEU A 255 -3.81 9.84 26.71
C LEU A 255 -3.14 8.85 25.77
N GLN A 256 -3.42 7.57 25.92
CA GLN A 256 -2.84 6.50 25.10
C GLN A 256 -3.92 5.54 24.61
N PHE A 257 -3.82 5.13 23.35
CA PHE A 257 -4.75 4.20 22.72
C PHE A 257 -4.02 3.28 21.74
N SER A 258 -4.53 2.05 21.60
CA SER A 258 -3.95 1.02 20.74
C SER A 258 -5.03 0.15 20.08
N LEU A 259 -4.73 -0.36 18.89
CA LEU A 259 -5.54 -1.37 18.18
C LEU A 259 -5.54 -2.73 18.89
N LEU A 260 -4.60 -2.95 19.82
CA LEU A 260 -4.40 -4.23 20.51
C LEU A 260 -5.29 -4.41 21.76
N THR A 261 -6.14 -3.44 22.08
CA THR A 261 -6.98 -3.46 23.27
C THR A 261 -8.28 -2.68 23.05
N PRO A 262 -9.39 -3.05 23.70
CA PRO A 262 -10.61 -2.24 23.69
C PRO A 262 -10.53 -1.02 24.66
N TYR A 263 -9.39 -0.80 25.34
CA TYR A 263 -9.22 0.25 26.34
C TYR A 263 -8.42 1.45 25.85
N VAL A 264 -8.86 2.63 26.24
CA VAL A 264 -8.10 3.88 26.19
C VAL A 264 -7.59 4.19 27.60
N ARG A 265 -6.31 4.52 27.71
CA ARG A 265 -5.63 4.84 28.97
C ARG A 265 -5.54 6.35 29.15
N TYR A 266 -5.87 6.82 30.35
CA TYR A 266 -5.76 8.20 30.79
C TYR A 266 -4.83 8.26 32.03
N GLY A 267 -3.62 8.79 31.85
CA GLY A 267 -2.63 8.95 32.91
C GLY A 267 -2.72 10.33 33.55
N PHE A 268 -3.39 10.44 34.70
CA PHE A 268 -3.60 11.71 35.40
C PHE A 268 -2.43 12.12 36.30
N GLY A 269 -1.45 11.24 36.52
CA GLY A 269 -0.26 11.52 37.32
C GLY A 269 -0.64 12.01 38.72
N ARG A 270 -0.34 13.28 39.04
CA ARG A 270 -0.61 13.90 40.34
C ARG A 270 -1.98 14.58 40.45
N ASN A 271 -2.79 14.59 39.38
CA ASN A 271 -4.10 15.21 39.45
C ASN A 271 -5.00 14.42 40.41
N GLN A 272 -5.71 15.16 41.26
CA GLN A 272 -6.60 14.59 42.28
C GLN A 272 -8.04 14.46 41.77
N GLN A 273 -8.36 15.05 40.62
CA GLN A 273 -9.69 15.04 40.05
C GLN A 273 -9.68 14.80 38.55
N ALA A 274 -10.66 14.05 38.09
CA ALA A 274 -10.99 13.83 36.69
C ALA A 274 -12.50 13.96 36.49
N LEU A 275 -12.86 14.42 35.32
CA LEU A 275 -14.22 14.70 34.89
C LEU A 275 -14.55 13.83 33.69
N MET A 276 -15.59 13.02 33.83
CA MET A 276 -16.19 12.26 32.75
C MET A 276 -17.47 12.97 32.29
N LEU A 277 -17.52 13.32 31.02
CA LEU A 277 -18.68 13.91 30.35
C LEU A 277 -19.32 12.82 29.47
N PRO A 278 -20.42 12.19 29.95
CA PRO A 278 -21.11 11.15 29.20
C PRO A 278 -22.12 11.73 28.21
N GLU A 279 -22.21 11.16 27.00
CA GLU A 279 -23.35 11.37 26.09
C GLU A 279 -23.98 10.02 25.76
N ASN A 280 -25.26 9.86 26.15
CA ASN A 280 -26.00 8.61 26.04
C ASN A 280 -25.28 7.39 26.64
N LEU A 281 -24.38 7.59 27.62
CA LEU A 281 -23.48 6.55 28.09
C LEU A 281 -24.16 5.54 29.03
N ALA A 282 -24.80 6.01 30.09
CA ALA A 282 -25.30 5.16 31.18
C ALA A 282 -26.43 5.83 31.96
N ASP A 283 -27.27 5.02 32.59
CA ASP A 283 -28.22 5.42 33.63
C ASP A 283 -27.82 4.85 35.00
N TYR A 284 -27.09 3.71 34.98
CA TYR A 284 -26.72 2.95 36.16
C TYR A 284 -25.22 2.80 36.29
N ALA A 285 -24.77 2.74 37.55
CA ALA A 285 -23.40 2.49 37.96
C ALA A 285 -23.36 1.28 38.91
N VAL A 286 -22.39 0.38 38.71
CA VAL A 286 -22.10 -0.71 39.64
C VAL A 286 -20.63 -0.74 40.01
N LEU A 287 -20.37 -0.89 41.31
CA LEU A 287 -19.03 -1.01 41.90
C LEU A 287 -19.04 -2.00 43.08
N ILE A 288 -17.92 -2.65 43.33
CA ILE A 288 -17.78 -3.65 44.41
C ILE A 288 -16.86 -3.08 45.49
N THR A 289 -17.38 -2.93 46.69
CA THR A 289 -16.66 -2.42 47.87
C THR A 289 -16.37 -3.52 48.89
N THR A 290 -15.54 -3.24 49.88
CA THR A 290 -15.33 -4.12 51.03
C THR A 290 -16.60 -4.32 51.87
N LYS A 291 -17.62 -3.45 51.74
CA LYS A 291 -18.91 -3.60 52.41
C LYS A 291 -19.99 -4.24 51.52
N GLY A 292 -19.68 -4.60 50.27
CA GLY A 292 -20.59 -5.25 49.33
C GLY A 292 -20.73 -4.52 47.99
N ALA A 293 -21.56 -5.08 47.11
CA ALA A 293 -21.88 -4.49 45.81
C ALA A 293 -22.80 -3.26 45.98
N ARG A 294 -22.52 -2.21 45.21
CA ARG A 294 -23.31 -0.97 45.17
C ARG A 294 -23.87 -0.81 43.77
N HIS A 295 -25.21 -0.83 43.69
CA HIS A 295 -25.97 -0.57 42.47
C HIS A 295 -26.65 0.79 42.59
N CYS A 296 -26.35 1.70 41.66
CA CYS A 296 -26.79 3.09 41.74
C CYS A 296 -27.53 3.49 40.46
N ASP A 297 -28.76 4.01 40.60
CA ASP A 297 -29.39 4.85 39.57
C ASP A 297 -28.77 6.25 39.68
N ILE A 298 -27.92 6.60 38.73
CA ILE A 298 -27.10 7.81 38.75
C ILE A 298 -27.99 9.07 38.76
N ARG A 299 -29.18 8.98 38.13
CA ARG A 299 -30.10 10.12 37.99
C ARG A 299 -30.75 10.54 39.31
N ARG A 300 -30.67 9.69 40.33
CA ARG A 300 -31.35 9.86 41.63
C ARG A 300 -30.40 10.18 42.78
N GLN A 301 -29.10 10.20 42.55
CA GLN A 301 -28.09 10.31 43.61
C GLN A 301 -26.95 11.23 43.14
N GLU A 302 -26.50 12.14 44.01
CA GLU A 302 -25.33 13.00 43.74
C GLU A 302 -24.00 12.32 44.11
N VAL A 303 -24.03 11.33 45.01
CA VAL A 303 -22.84 10.62 45.51
C VAL A 303 -22.98 9.12 45.24
N ILE A 304 -22.37 8.68 44.14
CA ILE A 304 -22.35 7.27 43.70
C ILE A 304 -21.51 6.43 44.67
N TYR A 305 -20.33 6.91 45.04
CA TYR A 305 -19.40 6.24 45.94
C TYR A 305 -18.75 7.24 46.90
N ASP A 306 -18.61 6.84 48.16
CA ASP A 306 -17.81 7.52 49.16
C ASP A 306 -17.05 6.49 50.00
N CYS A 307 -15.73 6.60 50.08
CA CYS A 307 -14.88 5.60 50.72
C CYS A 307 -15.17 5.44 52.21
N GLN A 308 -15.57 6.52 52.91
CA GLN A 308 -15.90 6.46 54.33
C GLN A 308 -17.25 5.74 54.55
N ARG A 309 -18.26 6.07 53.73
CA ARG A 309 -19.59 5.46 53.77
C ARG A 309 -19.55 4.00 53.34
N ASP A 310 -18.94 3.70 52.20
CA ASP A 310 -19.07 2.42 51.51
C ASP A 310 -17.87 1.48 51.74
N GLY A 311 -16.77 1.98 52.31
CA GLY A 311 -15.51 1.25 52.43
C GLY A 311 -14.66 1.34 51.15
N ALA A 312 -13.44 0.79 51.20
CA ALA A 312 -12.56 0.76 50.04
C ALA A 312 -13.18 -0.03 48.89
N LEU A 313 -12.80 0.30 47.65
CA LEU A 313 -13.16 -0.51 46.49
C LEU A 313 -12.46 -1.87 46.62
N ALA A 314 -13.23 -2.95 46.62
CA ALA A 314 -12.71 -4.32 46.65
C ALA A 314 -12.31 -4.80 45.24
N LYS A 315 -12.93 -4.23 44.20
CA LYS A 315 -12.54 -4.40 42.80
C LYS A 315 -12.14 -3.04 42.21
N PRO A 316 -11.13 -2.97 41.32
CA PRO A 316 -10.56 -1.73 40.84
C PRO A 316 -11.42 -1.06 39.76
N TRP A 317 -12.72 -1.29 39.71
CA TRP A 317 -13.51 -0.90 38.56
C TRP A 317 -14.90 -0.39 38.90
N LEU A 318 -15.41 0.40 37.96
CA LEU A 318 -16.78 0.89 37.86
C LEU A 318 -17.36 0.41 36.52
N LEU A 319 -18.56 -0.15 36.56
CA LEU A 319 -19.33 -0.50 35.36
C LEU A 319 -20.45 0.52 35.15
N LEU A 320 -20.52 1.10 33.96
CA LEU A 320 -21.52 2.08 33.54
C LEU A 320 -22.38 1.50 32.41
N PHE A 321 -23.70 1.51 32.54
CA PHE A 321 -24.62 0.94 31.55
C PHE A 321 -26.01 1.60 31.54
N GLN A 322 -26.75 1.40 30.44
CA GLN A 322 -28.17 1.79 30.32
C GLN A 322 -29.07 0.60 30.63
N ASN A 323 -30.32 0.86 31.00
CA ASN A 323 -31.30 -0.21 31.17
C ASN A 323 -31.71 -0.81 29.81
N GLY A 324 -31.59 -2.13 29.64
CA GLY A 324 -31.85 -2.84 28.40
C GLY A 324 -30.60 -3.08 27.56
N ASP A 325 -30.76 -3.14 26.24
CA ASP A 325 -29.66 -3.43 25.32
C ASP A 325 -28.71 -2.23 25.19
N CYS A 326 -27.47 -2.39 25.63
CA CYS A 326 -26.47 -1.34 25.59
C CYS A 326 -25.05 -1.91 25.41
N ARG A 327 -24.05 -1.01 25.36
CA ARG A 327 -22.63 -1.38 25.39
C ARG A 327 -22.01 -0.85 26.69
N PRO A 328 -21.91 -1.67 27.74
CA PRO A 328 -21.44 -1.22 29.04
C PRO A 328 -20.00 -0.71 28.97
N LEU A 329 -19.75 0.46 29.55
CA LEU A 329 -18.41 1.01 29.69
C LEU A 329 -17.79 0.49 30.99
N HIS A 330 -16.63 -0.12 30.88
CA HIS A 330 -15.83 -0.57 32.00
C HIS A 330 -14.71 0.46 32.27
N VAL A 331 -14.69 1.00 33.49
CA VAL A 331 -13.72 1.99 33.94
C VAL A 331 -12.85 1.35 35.02
N VAL A 332 -11.57 1.15 34.73
CA VAL A 332 -10.58 0.53 35.63
C VAL A 332 -9.68 1.61 36.22
N PHE A 333 -9.49 1.58 37.53
CA PHE A 333 -8.66 2.50 38.30
C PHE A 333 -7.36 1.81 38.71
N SER A 334 -6.26 2.57 38.70
CA SER A 334 -4.98 2.12 39.26
C SER A 334 -4.85 2.38 40.76
N HIS A 335 -5.51 3.41 41.28
CA HIS A 335 -5.50 3.77 42.70
C HIS A 335 -6.90 3.76 43.32
N GLN A 336 -6.96 3.62 44.65
CA GLN A 336 -8.21 3.77 45.42
C GLN A 336 -8.76 5.20 45.28
N LEU A 337 -10.09 5.29 45.19
CA LEU A 337 -10.79 6.58 45.10
C LEU A 337 -11.30 7.01 46.48
N GLN A 338 -11.39 8.33 46.68
CA GLN A 338 -12.07 8.91 47.84
C GLN A 338 -13.57 8.96 47.62
N ALA A 339 -14.00 9.40 46.43
CA ALA A 339 -15.43 9.52 46.09
C ALA A 339 -15.65 9.49 44.57
N ILE A 340 -16.89 9.16 44.19
CA ILE A 340 -17.43 9.37 42.85
C ILE A 340 -18.75 10.13 43.00
N THR A 341 -18.83 11.29 42.37
CA THR A 341 -20.02 12.16 42.42
C THR A 341 -20.60 12.38 41.02
N SER A 342 -21.89 12.67 40.95
CA SER A 342 -22.63 12.94 39.71
C SER A 342 -23.37 14.27 39.77
N SER A 343 -23.46 14.95 38.62
CA SER A 343 -24.37 16.08 38.42
C SER A 343 -25.46 15.68 37.43
N VAL A 344 -26.71 16.00 37.76
CA VAL A 344 -27.89 15.68 36.94
C VAL A 344 -28.69 16.96 36.73
N ARG A 345 -28.98 17.29 35.46
CA ARG A 345 -29.83 18.43 35.08
C ARG A 345 -30.91 17.95 34.12
N ASP A 346 -32.16 18.32 34.40
CA ASP A 346 -33.32 17.96 33.57
C ASP A 346 -33.43 16.45 33.28
N GLY A 347 -33.00 15.62 34.24
CA GLY A 347 -32.99 14.15 34.14
C GLY A 347 -31.84 13.55 33.33
N ALA A 348 -30.97 14.38 32.74
CA ALA A 348 -29.75 13.97 32.05
C ALA A 348 -28.53 14.08 32.97
N ILE A 349 -27.61 13.11 32.87
CA ILE A 349 -26.35 13.12 33.63
C ILE A 349 -25.38 14.04 32.90
N GLU A 350 -25.03 15.17 33.51
CA GLU A 350 -24.10 16.14 32.93
C GLU A 350 -22.64 15.72 33.12
N GLU A 351 -22.30 15.25 34.33
CA GLU A 351 -20.94 14.81 34.65
C GLU A 351 -20.88 13.71 35.70
N LEU A 352 -19.84 12.87 35.60
CA LEU A 352 -19.31 12.07 36.70
C LEU A 352 -17.93 12.59 37.08
N ARG A 353 -17.67 12.76 38.37
CA ARG A 353 -16.38 13.25 38.88
C ARG A 353 -15.73 12.21 39.77
N PHE A 354 -14.47 11.90 39.47
CA PHE A 354 -13.64 10.99 40.22
C PHE A 354 -12.69 11.76 41.12
N HIS A 355 -12.65 11.42 42.41
CA HIS A 355 -11.86 12.13 43.42
C HIS A 355 -10.80 11.20 44.01
N GLY A 356 -9.53 11.59 43.91
CA GLY A 356 -8.41 11.04 44.68
C GLY A 356 -8.08 11.91 45.90
N SER A 357 -6.97 11.62 46.57
CA SER A 357 -6.42 12.44 47.66
C SER A 357 -5.02 12.97 47.31
N PRO A 358 -4.46 13.92 48.08
CA PRO A 358 -3.06 14.33 47.92
C PRO A 358 -2.06 13.18 48.07
N GLU A 359 -2.33 12.23 48.96
CA GLU A 359 -1.50 11.05 49.22
C GLU A 359 -1.71 9.95 48.18
N GLN A 360 -2.92 9.86 47.61
CA GLN A 360 -3.32 8.91 46.57
C GLN A 360 -4.04 9.64 45.44
N PRO A 361 -3.30 10.28 44.50
CA PRO A 361 -3.90 10.91 43.34
C PRO A 361 -4.56 9.86 42.43
N LEU A 362 -5.27 10.27 41.38
CA LEU A 362 -6.04 9.34 40.55
C LEU A 362 -5.19 8.29 39.82
N GLY A 363 -3.92 8.59 39.53
CA GLY A 363 -3.06 7.69 38.74
C GLY A 363 -3.58 7.49 37.32
N ASP A 364 -3.52 6.26 36.84
CA ASP A 364 -4.12 5.81 35.58
C ASP A 364 -5.60 5.42 35.75
N VAL A 365 -6.41 5.85 34.77
CA VAL A 365 -7.80 5.41 34.57
C VAL A 365 -7.93 4.84 33.15
N LEU A 366 -8.47 3.63 33.03
CA LEU A 366 -8.66 2.96 31.74
C LEU A 366 -10.13 2.81 31.44
N CYS A 367 -10.56 3.24 30.26
CA CYS A 367 -11.95 3.17 29.82
C CYS A 367 -12.05 2.28 28.58
N GLY A 368 -12.91 1.25 28.60
CA GLY A 368 -13.08 0.36 27.46
C GLY A 368 -14.40 -0.40 27.45
N TRP A 369 -14.69 -1.04 26.31
CA TRP A 369 -15.88 -1.87 26.13
C TRP A 369 -15.48 -3.34 26.08
N PRO A 370 -15.62 -4.08 27.19
CA PRO A 370 -15.14 -5.45 27.25
C PRO A 370 -16.00 -6.40 26.40
N TRP A 371 -17.15 -5.99 25.85
CA TRP A 371 -17.95 -6.76 24.88
C TRP A 371 -17.77 -6.30 23.43
N GLY A 372 -16.82 -5.41 23.15
CA GLY A 372 -16.57 -4.94 21.79
C GLY A 372 -17.75 -4.13 21.25
N SER A 373 -18.11 -4.37 19.98
CA SER A 373 -19.24 -3.72 19.31
C SER A 373 -20.58 -4.43 19.51
N LYS A 374 -20.66 -5.43 20.40
CA LYS A 374 -21.88 -6.20 20.68
C LYS A 374 -22.77 -5.49 21.70
N ASP A 375 -24.07 -5.45 21.45
CA ASP A 375 -25.02 -5.02 22.47
C ASP A 375 -25.29 -6.19 23.45
N VAL A 376 -25.39 -5.86 24.73
CA VAL A 376 -25.71 -6.79 25.80
C VAL A 376 -26.93 -6.28 26.58
N ASN A 377 -27.82 -7.20 26.95
CA ASN A 377 -28.98 -6.85 27.76
C ASN A 377 -28.54 -6.68 29.22
N ALA A 378 -28.46 -5.43 29.66
CA ALA A 378 -28.03 -5.05 30.99
C ALA A 378 -29.20 -4.77 31.95
N ALA A 379 -30.46 -4.98 31.55
CA ALA A 379 -31.61 -4.78 32.44
C ALA A 379 -31.53 -5.59 33.77
N PRO A 380 -31.09 -6.87 33.76
CA PRO A 380 -30.94 -7.65 34.99
C PRO A 380 -29.86 -7.12 35.93
N TRP A 381 -28.94 -6.28 35.44
CA TRP A 381 -27.77 -5.81 36.20
C TRP A 381 -28.08 -4.67 37.16
N THR A 382 -29.28 -4.10 37.06
CA THR A 382 -29.77 -3.02 37.92
C THR A 382 -29.86 -3.44 39.39
N GLU A 383 -30.10 -4.73 39.66
CA GLU A 383 -30.24 -5.28 41.02
C GLU A 383 -29.06 -6.18 41.43
N ALA A 384 -28.53 -6.98 40.51
CA ALA A 384 -27.41 -7.89 40.79
C ALA A 384 -26.61 -8.19 39.52
N LEU A 385 -25.27 -8.29 39.63
CA LEU A 385 -24.43 -8.71 38.52
C LEU A 385 -24.37 -10.26 38.41
N PRO A 386 -24.66 -10.83 37.23
CA PRO A 386 -24.44 -12.26 36.98
C PRO A 386 -22.97 -12.66 37.17
N GLY A 387 -22.72 -13.89 37.64
CA GLY A 387 -21.35 -14.39 37.88
C GLY A 387 -20.46 -14.43 36.63
N GLU A 388 -21.05 -14.68 35.46
CA GLU A 388 -20.35 -14.62 34.16
C GLU A 388 -19.89 -13.20 33.80
N VAL A 389 -20.68 -12.19 34.16
CA VAL A 389 -20.33 -10.77 33.94
C VAL A 389 -19.17 -10.39 34.84
N LEU A 390 -19.21 -10.77 36.12
CA LEU A 390 -18.10 -10.56 37.06
C LEU A 390 -16.82 -11.24 36.58
N THR A 391 -16.90 -12.49 36.13
CA THR A 391 -15.76 -13.24 35.59
C THR A 391 -15.14 -12.53 34.38
N ARG A 392 -15.97 -12.01 33.48
CA ARG A 392 -15.51 -11.24 32.32
C ARG A 392 -14.85 -9.93 32.74
N LEU A 393 -15.44 -9.18 33.66
CA LEU A 393 -14.88 -7.91 34.14
C LEU A 393 -13.53 -8.13 34.84
N ASP A 394 -13.39 -9.19 35.63
CA ASP A 394 -12.13 -9.55 36.26
C ASP A 394 -11.04 -9.89 35.22
N LEU A 395 -11.38 -10.69 34.20
CA LEU A 395 -10.46 -11.00 33.10
C LEU A 395 -10.01 -9.73 32.36
N PHE A 396 -10.96 -8.88 31.96
CA PHE A 396 -10.63 -7.68 31.21
C PHE A 396 -9.98 -6.58 32.06
N THR A 397 -10.15 -6.60 33.38
CA THR A 397 -9.37 -5.80 34.32
C THR A 397 -7.89 -6.20 34.27
N ALA A 398 -7.60 -7.50 34.37
CA ALA A 398 -6.23 -8.01 34.32
C ALA A 398 -5.55 -7.71 32.96
N ILE A 399 -6.33 -7.75 31.86
CA ILE A 399 -5.87 -7.34 30.53
C ILE A 399 -5.61 -5.83 30.47
N ALA A 400 -6.53 -4.99 30.96
CA ALA A 400 -6.40 -3.54 30.90
C ALA A 400 -5.17 -3.04 31.69
N LEU A 401 -4.87 -3.67 32.82
CA LEU A 401 -3.72 -3.34 33.67
C LEU A 401 -2.38 -3.72 33.03
N ASN A 402 -2.36 -4.61 32.02
CA ASN A 402 -1.17 -4.89 31.22
C ASN A 402 -1.29 -4.19 29.87
N TYR A 403 -1.18 -2.87 29.87
CA TYR A 403 -1.61 -2.07 28.72
C TYR A 403 -0.68 -2.28 27.50
N PRO A 404 -1.20 -2.69 26.32
CA PRO A 404 -0.35 -2.88 25.15
C PRO A 404 0.02 -1.52 24.52
N VAL A 405 1.31 -1.33 24.29
CA VAL A 405 1.88 -0.05 23.79
C VAL A 405 2.53 -0.15 22.41
N GLY A 406 2.69 -1.37 21.87
CA GLY A 406 3.25 -1.59 20.55
C GLY A 406 3.27 -3.05 20.14
N CYS A 407 3.62 -3.31 18.88
CA CYS A 407 3.76 -4.66 18.34
C CYS A 407 5.03 -4.76 17.49
N ASP A 408 5.95 -5.65 17.86
CA ASP A 408 7.13 -5.96 17.06
C ASP A 408 6.84 -7.16 16.16
N GLU A 409 7.28 -7.15 14.91
CA GLU A 409 6.98 -8.20 13.95
C GLU A 409 8.22 -8.63 13.17
N ILE A 410 8.38 -9.94 13.01
CA ILE A 410 9.37 -10.55 12.12
C ILE A 410 8.71 -11.60 11.22
N PHE A 411 9.32 -11.88 10.07
CA PHE A 411 8.84 -12.90 9.16
C PHE A 411 9.96 -13.74 8.55
N ARG A 412 9.61 -14.90 7.99
CA ARG A 412 10.46 -15.68 7.09
C ARG A 412 9.63 -16.28 5.96
N ILE A 413 10.26 -16.48 4.80
CA ILE A 413 9.62 -17.17 3.67
C ILE A 413 10.08 -18.63 3.63
N ASP A 414 9.11 -19.54 3.60
CA ASP A 414 9.29 -20.97 3.40
C ASP A 414 8.85 -21.35 1.97
N GLN A 415 9.83 -21.41 1.07
CA GLN A 415 9.58 -21.77 -0.32
C GLN A 415 9.12 -23.24 -0.48
N GLN A 416 9.50 -24.14 0.43
CA GLN A 416 9.12 -25.55 0.31
C GLN A 416 7.65 -25.74 0.68
N LYS A 417 7.20 -25.08 1.76
CA LYS A 417 5.81 -25.12 2.19
C LYS A 417 4.90 -24.11 1.50
N GLN A 418 5.47 -23.25 0.65
CA GLN A 418 4.78 -22.12 0.01
C GLN A 418 4.05 -21.25 1.04
N ARG A 419 4.77 -20.87 2.11
CA ARG A 419 4.23 -20.09 3.24
C ARG A 419 5.13 -18.93 3.62
N VAL A 420 4.51 -17.85 4.06
CA VAL A 420 5.16 -16.75 4.77
C VAL A 420 4.81 -16.90 6.25
N HIS A 421 5.80 -17.19 7.08
CA HIS A 421 5.63 -17.33 8.53
C HIS A 421 5.87 -15.99 9.20
N ILE A 422 4.94 -15.59 10.08
CA ILE A 422 4.92 -14.31 10.76
C ILE A 422 4.90 -14.54 12.27
N VAL A 423 5.70 -13.75 12.97
CA VAL A 423 5.77 -13.73 14.43
C VAL A 423 5.56 -12.30 14.88
N GLN A 424 4.56 -12.10 15.73
CA GLN A 424 4.28 -10.83 16.39
C GLN A 424 4.57 -10.96 17.88
N ARG A 425 5.18 -9.93 18.45
CA ARG A 425 5.40 -9.77 19.88
C ARG A 425 4.76 -8.47 20.34
N THR A 426 3.77 -8.57 21.21
CA THR A 426 3.16 -7.42 21.87
C THR A 426 4.12 -6.85 22.93
N ARG A 427 4.28 -5.53 22.93
CA ARG A 427 4.99 -4.78 23.96
C ARG A 427 3.97 -4.24 24.95
N PHE A 428 4.15 -4.54 26.23
CA PHE A 428 3.26 -4.11 27.30
C PHE A 428 3.91 -3.06 28.20
N GLN A 429 3.07 -2.19 28.74
CA GLN A 429 3.38 -1.30 29.85
C GLN A 429 2.47 -1.70 31.02
N PRO A 430 2.97 -2.50 31.99
CA PRO A 430 2.22 -2.82 33.18
C PRO A 430 1.88 -1.56 33.98
N ILE A 431 0.63 -1.46 34.43
CA ILE A 431 0.12 -0.37 35.25
C ILE A 431 0.15 -0.81 36.71
N ALA A 432 0.87 -0.06 37.54
CA ALA A 432 0.89 -0.28 38.96
C ALA A 432 -0.52 -0.09 39.55
N THR A 433 -0.96 -1.01 40.40
CA THR A 433 -2.32 -1.05 40.90
C THR A 433 -2.35 -1.22 42.43
N ALA A 434 -3.33 -0.59 43.08
CA ALA A 434 -3.53 -0.70 44.53
C ALA A 434 -4.19 -2.03 44.97
N TRP A 435 -4.55 -2.89 44.02
CA TRP A 435 -5.19 -4.18 44.25
C TRP A 435 -4.24 -5.34 43.92
N ASP A 436 -4.41 -6.47 44.59
CA ASP A 436 -3.65 -7.70 44.32
C ASP A 436 -4.20 -8.41 43.08
N ILE A 437 -3.85 -7.89 41.89
CA ILE A 437 -4.27 -8.41 40.59
C ILE A 437 -3.03 -8.63 39.74
N THR A 438 -2.84 -9.87 39.31
CA THR A 438 -1.80 -10.21 38.33
C THR A 438 -2.23 -9.74 36.94
N PRO A 439 -1.50 -8.81 36.31
CA PRO A 439 -1.77 -8.41 34.93
C PRO A 439 -1.60 -9.61 33.98
N ARG A 440 -2.38 -9.66 32.90
CA ARG A 440 -2.35 -10.77 31.93
C ARG A 440 -1.79 -10.34 30.58
N ASP A 441 -0.86 -11.12 30.05
CA ASP A 441 -0.36 -10.96 28.69
C ASP A 441 -1.39 -11.48 27.68
N ILE A 442 -1.67 -10.71 26.64
CA ILE A 442 -2.50 -11.14 25.51
C ILE A 442 -1.87 -10.76 24.16
N ALA A 443 -1.50 -11.75 23.37
CA ALA A 443 -1.04 -11.52 22.00
C ALA A 443 -2.24 -11.56 21.04
N VAL A 444 -2.81 -10.39 20.77
CA VAL A 444 -4.00 -10.25 19.93
C VAL A 444 -3.65 -10.48 18.46
N MET A 445 -4.48 -11.26 17.78
CA MET A 445 -4.41 -11.44 16.33
C MET A 445 -5.09 -10.27 15.62
N PRO A 446 -4.48 -9.73 14.53
CA PRO A 446 -5.17 -8.82 13.62
C PRO A 446 -6.60 -9.34 13.30
N PRO A 447 -7.67 -8.58 13.58
CA PRO A 447 -9.01 -9.16 13.55
C PRO A 447 -9.43 -9.65 12.16
N LEU A 448 -8.93 -9.04 11.09
CA LEU A 448 -9.21 -9.52 9.74
C LEU A 448 -8.49 -10.83 9.42
N MET A 449 -7.33 -11.07 10.02
CA MET A 449 -6.64 -12.36 9.92
C MET A 449 -7.38 -13.44 10.72
N ALA A 450 -7.93 -13.09 11.88
CA ALA A 450 -8.77 -13.99 12.67
C ALA A 450 -10.06 -14.37 11.90
N PHE A 451 -10.69 -13.40 11.23
CA PHE A 451 -11.81 -13.66 10.32
C PHE A 451 -11.42 -14.59 9.16
N ALA A 452 -10.27 -14.34 8.53
CA ALA A 452 -9.80 -15.17 7.42
C ALA A 452 -9.56 -16.63 7.81
N ILE A 453 -9.18 -16.89 9.07
CA ILE A 453 -9.08 -18.26 9.62
C ILE A 453 -10.47 -18.90 9.74
N GLU A 454 -11.47 -18.19 10.28
CA GLU A 454 -12.84 -18.72 10.41
C GLU A 454 -13.46 -19.08 9.07
N GLU A 455 -13.18 -18.28 8.04
CA GLU A 455 -13.66 -18.50 6.69
C GLU A 455 -12.81 -19.50 5.88
N ASN A 456 -11.84 -20.17 6.53
CA ASN A 456 -10.91 -21.12 5.90
C ASN A 456 -10.25 -20.56 4.63
N LEU A 457 -9.76 -19.32 4.72
CA LEU A 457 -9.03 -18.66 3.65
C LEU A 457 -7.52 -18.98 3.76
N LEU A 458 -6.68 -18.08 3.26
CA LEU A 458 -5.23 -18.28 3.09
C LEU A 458 -4.37 -18.11 4.36
N VAL A 459 -4.98 -18.01 5.55
CA VAL A 459 -4.29 -17.74 6.83
C VAL A 459 -4.30 -18.99 7.70
N HIS A 460 -3.14 -19.35 8.24
CA HIS A 460 -2.92 -20.57 9.02
C HIS A 460 -2.44 -20.21 10.43
N PRO A 461 -3.22 -20.46 11.49
CA PRO A 461 -2.76 -20.23 12.85
C PRO A 461 -1.65 -21.24 13.20
N GLU A 462 -0.56 -20.75 13.82
CA GLU A 462 0.49 -21.60 14.40
C GLU A 462 0.47 -21.59 15.94
N SER A 463 -0.27 -20.64 16.52
CA SER A 463 -0.49 -20.52 17.97
C SER A 463 -1.92 -20.94 18.35
N PRO A 464 -2.15 -21.40 19.59
CA PRO A 464 -3.49 -21.72 20.07
C PRO A 464 -4.29 -20.43 20.31
N LEU A 465 -5.20 -20.11 19.40
CA LEU A 465 -6.04 -18.91 19.48
C LEU A 465 -7.29 -19.17 20.31
N GLN A 466 -7.58 -18.26 21.25
CA GLN A 466 -8.84 -18.19 21.98
C GLN A 466 -9.68 -17.01 21.48
N ASP A 467 -10.97 -17.24 21.29
CA ASP A 467 -11.94 -16.17 21.03
C ASP A 467 -12.28 -15.42 22.32
N LEU A 468 -12.21 -14.10 22.27
CA LEU A 468 -12.53 -13.22 23.40
C LEU A 468 -14.02 -12.84 23.48
N ASP A 469 -14.86 -13.33 22.55
CA ASP A 469 -16.26 -12.88 22.33
C ASP A 469 -16.32 -11.34 22.29
N LEU A 470 -15.39 -10.75 21.53
CA LEU A 470 -15.23 -9.31 21.40
C LEU A 470 -15.23 -8.97 19.91
N PRO A 471 -16.41 -8.76 19.30
CA PRO A 471 -16.47 -8.35 17.90
C PRO A 471 -15.89 -6.95 17.72
N SER A 472 -15.14 -6.78 16.64
CA SER A 472 -14.55 -5.52 16.21
C SER A 472 -15.13 -5.09 14.86
N LYS A 473 -14.76 -3.88 14.41
CA LYS A 473 -15.07 -3.38 13.06
C LYS A 473 -14.48 -4.22 11.91
N TYR A 474 -13.50 -5.08 12.21
CA TYR A 474 -12.69 -5.80 11.22
C TYR A 474 -12.81 -7.32 11.31
N GLY A 475 -13.62 -7.83 12.24
CA GLY A 475 -13.74 -9.27 12.48
C GLY A 475 -13.74 -9.62 13.97
N PRO A 476 -13.73 -10.93 14.30
CA PRO A 476 -13.62 -11.41 15.67
C PRO A 476 -12.24 -11.07 16.24
N VAL A 477 -12.17 -10.82 17.56
CA VAL A 477 -10.90 -10.64 18.26
C VAL A 477 -10.50 -11.94 18.92
N LYS A 478 -9.44 -12.55 18.37
CA LYS A 478 -8.80 -13.76 18.92
C LYS A 478 -7.41 -13.43 19.44
N ALA A 479 -6.97 -14.12 20.47
CA ALA A 479 -5.66 -13.90 21.08
C ALA A 479 -5.02 -15.19 21.56
N VAL A 480 -3.69 -15.17 21.72
CA VAL A 480 -2.98 -16.15 22.54
C VAL A 480 -3.01 -15.63 23.98
N MET A 481 -3.64 -16.40 24.88
CA MET A 481 -3.73 -16.03 26.30
C MET A 481 -2.40 -16.29 27.01
N ASP A 482 -2.09 -15.45 27.99
CA ASP A 482 -0.94 -15.58 28.88
C ASP A 482 0.40 -15.67 28.12
N SER A 483 0.49 -14.94 26.99
CA SER A 483 1.65 -14.86 26.10
C SER A 483 1.73 -13.50 25.44
N ALA A 484 2.94 -12.98 25.28
CA ALA A 484 3.23 -11.80 24.48
C ALA A 484 3.41 -12.13 22.98
N VAL A 485 3.45 -13.41 22.60
CA VAL A 485 3.79 -13.85 21.24
C VAL A 485 2.63 -14.51 20.53
N LEU A 486 2.43 -14.10 19.28
CA LEU A 486 1.53 -14.68 18.30
C LEU A 486 2.31 -15.17 17.08
N ARG A 487 1.99 -16.37 16.60
CA ARG A 487 2.56 -16.96 15.37
C ARG A 487 1.46 -17.43 14.43
N TYR A 488 1.62 -17.11 13.16
CA TYR A 488 0.72 -17.54 12.09
C TYR A 488 1.48 -17.56 10.75
N ALA A 489 0.90 -18.18 9.74
CA ALA A 489 1.42 -18.18 8.39
C ALA A 489 0.36 -17.76 7.38
N ILE A 490 0.80 -17.22 6.25
CA ILE A 490 -0.05 -16.91 5.09
C ILE A 490 0.50 -17.66 3.89
N ASP A 491 -0.36 -18.12 2.98
CA ASP A 491 0.09 -18.69 1.70
C ASP A 491 1.02 -17.72 0.96
N LEU A 492 2.09 -18.25 0.39
CA LEU A 492 3.02 -17.48 -0.44
C LEU A 492 2.33 -17.06 -1.75
N PRO A 493 2.36 -15.76 -2.10
CA PRO A 493 1.81 -15.27 -3.38
C PRO A 493 2.47 -15.91 -4.60
N ALA A 494 1.67 -16.12 -5.66
CA ALA A 494 2.14 -16.65 -6.93
C ALA A 494 2.14 -15.55 -8.01
N SER A 495 3.16 -15.56 -8.88
CA SER A 495 3.41 -14.54 -9.90
C SER A 495 2.87 -14.91 -11.30
N SER A 496 1.69 -15.54 -11.39
CA SER A 496 1.07 -15.88 -12.69
C SER A 496 0.27 -14.72 -13.26
N ASP A 497 0.15 -14.68 -14.59
CA ASP A 497 -0.56 -13.63 -15.32
C ASP A 497 -1.50 -14.19 -16.41
N ILE A 498 -2.10 -13.29 -17.19
CA ILE A 498 -3.01 -13.53 -18.31
C ILE A 498 -2.45 -12.77 -19.52
N ILE A 499 -1.62 -13.45 -20.32
CA ILE A 499 -0.90 -12.86 -21.46
C ILE A 499 -1.54 -13.35 -22.75
N LEU A 500 -2.11 -12.42 -23.53
CA LEU A 500 -2.78 -12.73 -24.78
C LEU A 500 -1.84 -12.64 -25.99
N PRO A 501 -1.77 -13.67 -26.85
CA PRO A 501 -1.24 -13.51 -28.18
C PRO A 501 -2.21 -12.71 -29.07
N ASP A 502 -1.73 -12.27 -30.23
CA ASP A 502 -2.62 -11.83 -31.32
C ASP A 502 -3.51 -12.98 -31.79
N ILE A 503 -4.66 -12.64 -32.36
CA ILE A 503 -5.62 -13.59 -32.90
C ILE A 503 -5.70 -13.34 -34.39
N VAL A 504 -4.96 -14.15 -35.16
CA VAL A 504 -4.72 -13.96 -36.59
C VAL A 504 -5.93 -14.48 -37.38
N CYS A 505 -6.99 -13.68 -37.41
CA CYS A 505 -8.19 -13.93 -38.18
C CYS A 505 -8.84 -12.62 -38.67
N PRO A 506 -9.66 -12.67 -39.74
CA PRO A 506 -10.48 -11.54 -40.17
C PRO A 506 -11.72 -11.43 -39.28
N ASP A 507 -11.56 -10.82 -38.11
CA ASP A 507 -12.66 -10.50 -37.19
C ASP A 507 -12.89 -8.97 -37.16
N PRO A 508 -14.13 -8.48 -37.37
CA PRO A 508 -14.43 -7.05 -37.42
C PRO A 508 -14.07 -6.31 -36.13
N TRP A 509 -14.10 -6.97 -34.97
CA TRP A 509 -13.70 -6.33 -33.72
C TRP A 509 -12.23 -5.88 -33.75
N ARG A 510 -11.36 -6.59 -34.49
CA ARG A 510 -9.94 -6.22 -34.62
C ARG A 510 -9.75 -4.85 -35.25
N GLU A 511 -10.49 -4.57 -36.31
CA GLU A 511 -10.44 -3.26 -36.97
C GLU A 511 -11.01 -2.17 -36.04
N GLN A 512 -12.15 -2.45 -35.41
CA GLN A 512 -12.83 -1.49 -34.54
C GLN A 512 -11.98 -1.09 -33.32
N TYR A 513 -11.44 -2.04 -32.54
CA TYR A 513 -10.63 -1.66 -31.37
C TYR A 513 -9.31 -0.98 -31.76
N ASN A 514 -8.72 -1.32 -32.93
CA ASN A 514 -7.51 -0.66 -33.41
C ASN A 514 -7.79 0.78 -33.81
N ALA A 515 -8.95 1.07 -34.41
CA ALA A 515 -9.38 2.42 -34.70
C ALA A 515 -9.59 3.25 -33.43
N LEU A 516 -10.22 2.66 -32.39
CA LEU A 516 -10.39 3.31 -31.10
C LEU A 516 -9.05 3.61 -30.41
N PHE A 517 -8.13 2.65 -30.41
CA PHE A 517 -6.77 2.85 -29.90
C PHE A 517 -6.06 4.00 -30.63
N ALA A 518 -6.09 3.99 -31.97
CA ALA A 518 -5.46 5.02 -32.79
C ALA A 518 -6.02 6.41 -32.50
N GLY A 519 -7.33 6.51 -32.23
CA GLY A 519 -7.99 7.72 -31.77
C GLY A 519 -7.47 8.17 -30.40
N GLY A 520 -7.48 7.24 -29.43
CA GLY A 520 -7.20 7.49 -28.02
C GLY A 520 -5.75 7.84 -27.73
N VAL A 521 -4.79 7.18 -28.38
CA VAL A 521 -3.35 7.33 -28.06
C VAL A 521 -2.83 8.75 -28.24
N ARG A 522 -3.53 9.57 -29.03
CA ARG A 522 -3.26 11.00 -29.30
C ARG A 522 -3.61 11.93 -28.14
N TRP A 523 -4.22 11.43 -27.08
CA TRP A 523 -4.74 12.22 -25.97
C TRP A 523 -4.12 11.81 -24.62
N SER A 524 -4.31 12.64 -23.59
CA SER A 524 -3.96 12.40 -22.20
C SER A 524 -5.10 12.85 -21.27
N TRP A 525 -5.07 12.43 -19.98
CA TRP A 525 -6.04 12.79 -18.93
C TRP A 525 -7.51 12.60 -19.34
N GLY A 526 -7.85 11.43 -19.86
CA GLY A 526 -9.23 11.12 -20.27
C GLY A 526 -9.71 11.92 -21.49
N GLY A 527 -8.79 12.39 -22.34
CA GLY A 527 -9.12 13.25 -23.49
C GLY A 527 -9.03 14.75 -23.20
N GLY A 528 -8.48 15.13 -22.04
CA GLY A 528 -8.42 16.51 -21.58
C GLY A 528 -7.26 17.33 -22.15
N ALA A 529 -6.25 16.70 -22.75
CA ALA A 529 -5.13 17.36 -23.42
C ALA A 529 -4.57 16.48 -24.54
N PRO A 530 -4.03 17.05 -25.64
CA PRO A 530 -3.23 16.30 -26.59
C PRO A 530 -2.04 15.63 -25.89
N ALA A 531 -1.74 14.39 -26.27
CA ALA A 531 -0.64 13.64 -25.68
C ALA A 531 0.68 14.40 -25.85
N ASP A 532 0.94 15.04 -26.99
CA ASP A 532 2.22 15.73 -27.23
C ASP A 532 2.39 17.04 -26.43
N ASN A 533 1.33 17.57 -25.81
CA ASN A 533 1.42 18.80 -25.01
C ASN A 533 2.04 18.59 -23.63
N VAL A 534 2.17 17.34 -23.19
CA VAL A 534 2.70 17.01 -21.87
C VAL A 534 4.17 16.62 -22.02
N SER A 535 5.09 17.22 -21.27
CA SER A 535 6.52 16.89 -21.37
C SER A 535 7.25 17.17 -20.05
N PRO A 536 8.50 16.72 -19.85
CA PRO A 536 9.22 17.04 -18.62
C PRO A 536 9.42 18.56 -18.42
N ALA A 537 9.40 19.32 -19.52
CA ALA A 537 9.43 20.77 -19.55
C ALA A 537 8.07 21.40 -19.15
N ILE A 538 6.96 20.76 -19.55
CA ILE A 538 5.59 21.22 -19.27
C ILE A 538 4.78 20.06 -18.66
N PRO A 539 5.03 19.69 -17.39
CA PRO A 539 4.49 18.44 -16.84
C PRO A 539 2.98 18.39 -16.69
N GLY A 540 2.37 19.55 -16.48
CA GLY A 540 0.92 19.73 -16.43
C GLY A 540 0.28 20.05 -17.77
N GLY A 541 1.01 20.05 -18.90
CA GLY A 541 0.45 20.28 -20.25
C GLY A 541 -0.48 21.49 -20.37
N GLY A 542 -0.14 22.59 -19.68
CA GLY A 542 -0.95 23.82 -19.61
C GLY A 542 -1.89 23.92 -18.40
N ARG A 543 -2.08 22.86 -17.61
CA ARG A 543 -2.92 22.82 -16.39
C ARG A 543 -2.16 23.13 -15.09
N GLY A 544 -0.89 23.52 -15.19
CA GLY A 544 -0.04 23.90 -14.06
C GLY A 544 0.73 22.77 -13.37
N GLY A 545 1.74 23.16 -12.59
CA GLY A 545 2.61 22.28 -11.81
C GLY A 545 4.00 22.04 -12.41
N ASP A 546 5.00 22.10 -11.54
CA ASP A 546 6.42 22.10 -11.94
C ASP A 546 7.03 20.70 -12.08
N ASN A 547 6.39 19.71 -11.45
CA ASN A 547 6.82 18.31 -11.43
C ASN A 547 5.81 17.37 -12.09
N ILE A 548 6.33 16.22 -12.53
CA ILE A 548 5.56 15.13 -13.13
C ILE A 548 4.71 14.48 -12.03
N SER A 549 3.47 14.15 -12.37
CA SER A 549 2.61 13.26 -11.58
C SER A 549 2.63 11.90 -12.27
N PRO A 550 3.52 10.96 -11.88
CA PRO A 550 3.74 9.69 -12.56
C PRO A 550 2.44 8.97 -12.94
N PHE A 551 1.51 8.90 -12.01
CA PHE A 551 0.23 8.22 -12.21
C PHE A 551 -0.56 8.74 -13.41
N THR A 552 -0.75 10.06 -13.51
CA THR A 552 -1.56 10.66 -14.59
C THR A 552 -0.86 10.61 -15.94
N TRP A 553 0.47 10.55 -15.94
CA TRP A 553 1.28 10.37 -17.15
C TRP A 553 1.18 8.95 -17.70
N GLN A 554 0.92 7.97 -16.84
CA GLN A 554 0.90 6.56 -17.16
C GLN A 554 -0.52 6.05 -17.47
N PHE A 555 -1.50 6.94 -17.57
CA PHE A 555 -2.89 6.57 -17.81
C PHE A 555 -3.04 5.62 -19.00
N GLY A 556 -3.62 4.46 -18.68
CA GLY A 556 -3.89 3.29 -19.51
C GLY A 556 -2.73 2.55 -20.16
N LEU A 557 -1.48 2.95 -19.90
CA LEU A 557 -0.33 2.27 -20.49
C LEU A 557 -0.23 0.80 -20.06
N THR A 558 -0.54 0.47 -18.81
CA THR A 558 -0.52 -0.89 -18.28
C THR A 558 -1.50 -1.81 -19.02
N THR A 559 -2.76 -1.40 -19.18
CA THR A 559 -3.76 -2.18 -19.94
C THR A 559 -3.39 -2.28 -21.42
N SER A 560 -2.93 -1.18 -22.03
CA SER A 560 -2.48 -1.20 -23.43
C SER A 560 -1.30 -2.14 -23.66
N LEU A 561 -0.37 -2.24 -22.70
CA LEU A 561 0.77 -3.16 -22.76
C LEU A 561 0.34 -4.62 -22.55
N GLN A 562 -0.67 -4.90 -21.73
CA GLN A 562 -1.28 -6.24 -21.68
C GLN A 562 -1.86 -6.65 -23.05
N GLY A 563 -2.47 -5.70 -23.76
CA GLY A 563 -3.03 -5.90 -25.11
C GLY A 563 -2.06 -5.65 -26.27
N TYR A 564 -0.75 -5.53 -26.02
CA TYR A 564 0.21 -5.07 -27.02
C TYR A 564 0.18 -5.88 -28.33
N HIS A 565 0.10 -7.21 -28.24
CA HIS A 565 0.10 -8.07 -29.42
C HIS A 565 -1.20 -8.01 -30.23
N LEU A 566 -2.30 -7.51 -29.66
CA LEU A 566 -3.56 -7.33 -30.40
C LEU A 566 -3.51 -6.10 -31.32
N LEU A 567 -2.60 -5.16 -31.05
CA LEU A 567 -2.46 -3.93 -31.83
C LEU A 567 -1.84 -4.19 -33.20
N SER A 568 -2.28 -3.43 -34.20
CA SER A 568 -1.63 -3.34 -35.51
C SER A 568 -0.17 -2.84 -35.36
N PRO A 569 0.73 -3.13 -36.32
CA PRO A 569 2.11 -2.66 -36.26
C PRO A 569 2.25 -1.14 -36.06
N GLU A 570 1.40 -0.35 -36.73
CA GLU A 570 1.35 1.12 -36.58
C GLU A 570 0.95 1.53 -35.15
N ASN A 571 -0.07 0.89 -34.58
CA ASN A 571 -0.52 1.19 -33.22
C ASN A 571 0.48 0.72 -32.16
N ARG A 572 1.18 -0.40 -32.38
CA ARG A 572 2.31 -0.82 -31.53
C ARG A 572 3.39 0.26 -31.52
N ALA A 573 3.77 0.83 -32.67
CA ALA A 573 4.75 1.90 -32.74
C ALA A 573 4.30 3.17 -31.97
N LYS A 574 3.03 3.57 -32.11
CA LYS A 574 2.45 4.70 -31.34
C LYS A 574 2.50 4.44 -29.83
N LEU A 575 2.17 3.22 -29.39
CA LEU A 575 2.25 2.84 -27.97
C LEU A 575 3.69 2.90 -27.45
N ARG A 576 4.66 2.32 -28.17
CA ARG A 576 6.07 2.34 -27.77
C ARG A 576 6.61 3.77 -27.65
N ARG A 577 6.29 4.63 -28.63
CA ARG A 577 6.65 6.06 -28.57
C ARG A 577 6.06 6.76 -27.34
N ARG A 578 4.81 6.47 -26.99
CA ARG A 578 4.16 7.03 -25.80
C ARG A 578 4.83 6.54 -24.52
N VAL A 579 5.10 5.24 -24.40
CA VAL A 579 5.82 4.65 -23.25
C VAL A 579 7.22 5.24 -23.11
N GLN A 580 7.94 5.36 -24.22
CA GLN A 580 9.27 5.96 -24.27
C GLN A 580 9.25 7.39 -23.71
N ARG A 581 8.33 8.24 -24.16
CA ARG A 581 8.23 9.64 -23.73
C ARG A 581 7.66 9.83 -22.32
N ARG A 582 6.80 8.92 -21.86
CA ARG A 582 6.02 9.08 -20.60
C ARG A 582 6.61 8.37 -19.40
N PHE A 583 7.42 7.35 -19.63
CA PHE A 583 7.95 6.51 -18.55
C PHE A 583 9.45 6.35 -18.65
N ILE A 584 9.96 5.86 -19.80
CA ILE A 584 11.37 5.50 -19.95
C ILE A 584 12.28 6.73 -19.90
N GLU A 585 12.03 7.73 -20.74
CA GLU A 585 12.84 8.95 -20.80
C GLU A 585 12.80 9.77 -19.50
N PRO A 586 11.63 10.00 -18.86
CA PRO A 586 11.59 10.65 -17.55
C PRO A 586 12.45 9.96 -16.50
N LEU A 587 12.53 8.62 -16.49
CA LEU A 587 13.41 7.89 -15.59
C LEU A 587 14.87 8.05 -15.97
N ASP A 588 15.21 7.90 -17.25
CA ASP A 588 16.59 7.96 -17.70
C ASP A 588 17.22 9.36 -17.56
N LEU A 589 16.44 10.43 -17.71
CA LEU A 589 16.97 11.81 -17.79
C LEU A 589 16.45 12.78 -16.71
N PHE A 590 15.25 12.55 -16.17
CA PHE A 590 14.52 13.54 -15.35
C PHE A 590 13.96 12.97 -14.05
N GLN A 591 14.63 11.97 -13.47
CA GLN A 591 14.11 11.24 -12.32
C GLN A 591 13.77 12.14 -11.12
N TYR A 592 14.55 13.20 -10.90
CA TYR A 592 14.30 14.23 -9.87
C TYR A 592 12.98 15.00 -10.04
N LYS A 593 12.41 15.03 -11.26
CA LYS A 593 11.08 15.61 -11.53
C LYS A 593 9.95 14.59 -11.40
N ASN A 594 10.27 13.29 -11.30
CA ASN A 594 9.32 12.20 -11.45
C ASN A 594 8.56 11.88 -10.14
N TYR A 595 8.19 12.94 -9.41
CA TYR A 595 7.43 12.90 -8.16
C TYR A 595 6.59 14.16 -8.08
N ALA A 596 5.31 14.05 -7.73
CA ALA A 596 4.45 15.21 -7.58
C ALA A 596 4.96 16.11 -6.43
N ARG A 597 5.35 15.48 -5.30
CA ARG A 597 5.95 16.10 -4.10
C ARG A 597 6.77 15.08 -3.30
N HIS A 598 7.53 15.59 -2.33
CA HIS A 598 8.11 14.81 -1.24
C HIS A 598 7.42 15.22 0.07
N ARG A 599 7.14 14.25 0.93
CA ARG A 599 6.43 14.44 2.20
C ARG A 599 7.27 13.90 3.34
N ARG A 600 7.10 14.53 4.50
CA ARG A 600 7.62 14.07 5.78
C ARG A 600 6.44 14.01 6.74
N GLU A 601 6.14 12.83 7.27
CA GLU A 601 5.07 12.67 8.25
C GLU A 601 5.45 13.38 9.56
N PRO A 602 4.58 14.23 10.12
CA PRO A 602 4.93 15.19 11.16
C PRO A 602 5.34 14.59 12.51
N PHE A 603 4.96 13.36 12.83
CA PHE A 603 5.19 12.72 14.14
C PHE A 603 6.34 11.71 14.14
N SER A 604 6.49 10.89 13.09
CA SER A 604 7.61 9.94 12.93
C SER A 604 8.84 10.58 12.29
N GLY A 605 8.64 11.67 11.54
CA GLY A 605 9.68 12.25 10.69
C GLY A 605 10.00 11.40 9.45
N GLN A 606 9.23 10.35 9.15
CA GLN A 606 9.50 9.50 8.01
C GLN A 606 9.15 10.18 6.69
N GLU A 607 10.02 10.00 5.70
CA GLU A 607 9.90 10.62 4.39
C GLU A 607 9.48 9.65 3.30
N TYR A 608 8.63 10.11 2.39
CA TYR A 608 8.17 9.35 1.23
C TYR A 608 7.77 10.28 0.06
N PRO A 609 7.80 9.79 -1.18
CA PRO A 609 7.31 10.54 -2.33
C PRO A 609 5.79 10.48 -2.45
N VAL A 610 5.25 11.50 -3.10
CA VAL A 610 3.88 11.53 -3.61
C VAL A 610 3.95 11.34 -5.12
N THR A 611 3.34 10.27 -5.63
CA THR A 611 3.36 9.88 -7.04
C THR A 611 2.10 10.27 -7.80
N PHE A 612 1.10 10.81 -7.10
CA PHE A 612 -0.13 11.32 -7.69
C PHE A 612 -0.60 12.61 -7.01
N ARG A 613 -0.90 13.63 -7.82
CA ARG A 613 -1.41 14.92 -7.35
C ARG A 613 -2.94 14.90 -7.15
N SER A 614 -3.43 14.01 -6.28
CA SER A 614 -4.82 14.02 -5.80
C SER A 614 -4.85 14.69 -4.42
N ILE A 615 -5.41 15.90 -4.31
CA ILE A 615 -5.31 16.73 -3.09
C ILE A 615 -6.66 16.75 -2.35
N TYR A 616 -6.64 16.51 -1.04
CA TYR A 616 -7.80 16.58 -0.16
C TYR A 616 -7.53 17.49 1.04
N GLY A 617 -8.56 18.16 1.55
CA GLY A 617 -8.43 18.92 2.80
C GLY A 617 -8.13 18.00 3.97
N LEU A 618 -7.24 18.42 4.87
CA LEU A 618 -7.07 17.80 6.18
C LEU A 618 -7.94 18.54 7.19
N GLY A 619 -8.63 17.80 8.05
CA GLY A 619 -9.40 18.36 9.17
C GLY A 619 -8.54 18.87 10.33
N VAL A 620 -7.22 19.00 10.13
CA VAL A 620 -6.23 19.35 11.16
C VAL A 620 -5.53 20.64 10.76
N ASN A 621 -5.53 21.62 11.67
CA ASN A 621 -4.78 22.86 11.52
C ASN A 621 -3.45 22.72 12.26
N TYR A 622 -2.41 22.30 11.54
CA TYR A 622 -1.05 22.31 12.06
C TYR A 622 -0.56 23.74 12.32
N ALA A 623 0.40 23.89 13.24
CA ALA A 623 1.10 25.16 13.43
C ALA A 623 1.85 25.56 12.15
N GLU A 624 2.12 26.86 12.00
CA GLU A 624 2.96 27.39 10.92
C GLU A 624 4.31 26.64 10.88
N ASP A 625 4.77 26.31 9.67
CA ASP A 625 5.98 25.51 9.39
C ASP A 625 6.02 24.06 9.92
N PHE A 626 4.98 23.57 10.61
CA PHE A 626 4.94 22.20 11.15
C PHE A 626 4.23 21.19 10.24
N GLY A 627 3.22 21.62 9.47
CA GLY A 627 2.44 20.71 8.62
C GLY A 627 1.65 21.41 7.52
N THR A 628 0.74 20.67 6.87
CA THR A 628 -0.09 21.18 5.76
C THR A 628 -1.58 21.02 6.07
N GLY A 629 -2.41 21.96 5.64
CA GLY A 629 -3.89 21.85 5.74
C GLY A 629 -4.53 20.92 4.70
N TYR A 630 -3.72 20.13 3.99
CA TYR A 630 -4.13 19.21 2.94
C TYR A 630 -3.27 17.95 2.94
N GLN A 631 -3.79 16.89 2.33
CA GLN A 631 -3.15 15.60 2.15
C GLN A 631 -3.26 15.11 0.70
N TYR A 632 -2.51 14.07 0.39
CA TYR A 632 -2.56 13.39 -0.89
C TYR A 632 -3.33 12.07 -0.82
N GLY A 633 -4.09 11.78 -1.89
CA GLY A 633 -4.80 10.52 -2.03
C GLY A 633 -4.39 9.69 -3.24
N ASP A 634 -4.87 8.45 -3.25
CA ASP A 634 -4.68 7.40 -4.27
C ASP A 634 -3.21 7.13 -4.60
N VAL A 635 -2.31 7.47 -3.66
CA VAL A 635 -0.86 7.35 -3.83
C VAL A 635 -0.43 5.88 -3.80
N ASN A 636 -1.08 5.04 -3.00
CA ASN A 636 -0.83 3.61 -2.99
C ASN A 636 -1.10 3.03 -4.40
N GLU A 637 -2.25 3.32 -4.99
CA GLU A 637 -2.56 2.89 -6.36
C GLU A 637 -1.49 3.34 -7.36
N ALA A 638 -1.09 4.60 -7.28
CA ALA A 638 -0.05 5.16 -8.15
C ALA A 638 1.29 4.42 -8.04
N CYS A 639 1.69 4.02 -6.84
CA CYS A 639 2.89 3.21 -6.63
C CYS A 639 2.76 1.85 -7.34
N SER A 640 1.60 1.19 -7.23
CA SER A 640 1.35 -0.11 -7.88
C SER A 640 1.39 -0.02 -9.40
N VAL A 641 0.85 1.04 -10.00
CA VAL A 641 0.90 1.24 -11.46
C VAL A 641 2.33 1.39 -11.97
N ILE A 642 3.17 2.12 -11.23
CA ILE A 642 4.57 2.36 -11.59
C ILE A 642 5.38 1.05 -11.56
N THR A 643 5.23 0.25 -10.50
CA THR A 643 5.96 -1.02 -10.39
C THR A 643 5.44 -2.04 -11.41
N TRP A 644 4.13 -2.10 -11.64
CA TRP A 644 3.54 -2.98 -12.65
C TRP A 644 4.02 -2.62 -14.06
N LEU A 645 4.09 -1.34 -14.40
CA LEU A 645 4.64 -0.88 -15.68
C LEU A 645 6.11 -1.26 -15.83
N GLY A 646 6.91 -1.07 -14.77
CA GLY A 646 8.31 -1.50 -14.74
C GLY A 646 8.48 -3.00 -14.96
N GLU A 647 7.68 -3.83 -14.28
CA GLU A 647 7.67 -5.28 -14.46
C GLU A 647 7.34 -5.67 -15.90
N LEU A 648 6.24 -5.16 -16.46
CA LEU A 648 5.80 -5.47 -17.82
C LEU A 648 6.92 -5.20 -18.83
N LEU A 649 7.55 -4.02 -18.75
CA LEU A 649 8.64 -3.62 -19.64
C LEU A 649 9.87 -4.52 -19.49
N ALA A 650 10.24 -4.86 -18.26
CA ALA A 650 11.39 -5.70 -17.99
C ALA A 650 11.17 -7.15 -18.46
N ASP A 651 9.99 -7.70 -18.23
CA ASP A 651 9.72 -9.12 -18.40
C ASP A 651 9.23 -9.50 -19.80
N ARG A 652 8.67 -8.55 -20.57
CA ARG A 652 8.08 -8.83 -21.89
C ARG A 652 8.68 -8.04 -23.05
N PHE A 653 9.29 -6.89 -22.78
CA PHE A 653 9.74 -5.95 -23.80
C PHE A 653 11.26 -5.80 -23.87
N GLY A 654 12.02 -6.71 -23.23
CA GLY A 654 13.49 -6.67 -23.26
C GLY A 654 14.11 -5.49 -22.51
N LEU A 655 13.34 -4.78 -21.67
CA LEU A 655 13.81 -3.59 -20.95
C LEU A 655 14.24 -3.90 -19.52
N ARG A 656 14.79 -5.09 -19.26
CA ARG A 656 15.34 -5.48 -17.96
C ARG A 656 16.33 -4.45 -17.42
N ALA A 657 17.22 -3.94 -18.27
CA ALA A 657 18.21 -2.96 -17.88
C ALA A 657 17.60 -1.64 -17.36
N LEU A 658 16.37 -1.29 -17.78
CA LEU A 658 15.65 -0.14 -17.22
C LEU A 658 15.34 -0.37 -15.73
N ALA A 659 14.88 -1.56 -15.35
CA ALA A 659 14.61 -1.89 -13.95
C ALA A 659 15.89 -1.83 -13.09
N GLU A 660 16.97 -2.45 -13.57
CA GLU A 660 18.24 -2.55 -12.84
C GLU A 660 18.93 -1.19 -12.67
N THR A 661 18.95 -0.36 -13.71
CA THR A 661 19.60 0.97 -13.67
C THR A 661 18.80 2.01 -12.89
N HIS A 662 17.53 1.74 -12.57
CA HIS A 662 16.63 2.64 -11.83
C HIS A 662 16.05 1.99 -10.57
N TRP A 663 16.72 0.98 -10.01
CA TRP A 663 16.23 0.27 -8.83
C TRP A 663 15.97 1.20 -7.64
N ALA A 664 16.86 2.18 -7.41
CA ALA A 664 16.69 3.20 -6.36
C ALA A 664 15.37 3.99 -6.49
N TYR A 665 14.94 4.27 -7.72
CA TYR A 665 13.65 4.94 -7.98
C TYR A 665 12.47 4.06 -7.61
N PHE A 666 12.45 2.79 -8.04
CA PHE A 666 11.35 1.88 -7.71
C PHE A 666 11.26 1.65 -6.21
N LYS A 667 12.40 1.51 -5.53
CA LYS A 667 12.49 1.41 -4.08
C LYS A 667 11.94 2.66 -3.38
N TYR A 668 12.30 3.85 -3.88
CA TYR A 668 11.81 5.11 -3.30
C TYR A 668 10.33 5.34 -3.56
N VAL A 669 9.81 5.03 -4.76
CA VAL A 669 8.38 5.10 -5.10
C VAL A 669 7.56 4.28 -4.12
N MET A 670 7.99 3.06 -3.81
CA MET A 670 7.24 2.16 -2.94
C MET A 670 7.25 2.58 -1.47
N ARG A 671 8.07 3.55 -1.04
CA ARG A 671 8.11 3.99 0.36
C ARG A 671 6.73 4.33 0.90
N HIS A 672 5.89 5.05 0.16
CA HIS A 672 4.52 5.34 0.63
C HIS A 672 3.76 4.07 1.04
N GLN A 673 3.77 3.02 0.20
CA GLN A 673 3.13 1.75 0.53
C GLN A 673 3.84 0.95 1.63
N MET A 674 5.12 1.21 1.90
CA MET A 674 5.88 0.51 2.94
C MET A 674 5.70 1.14 4.33
N LEU A 675 5.42 2.44 4.38
CA LEU A 675 5.32 3.23 5.62
C LEU A 675 3.89 3.38 6.17
N ILE A 676 2.89 3.09 5.35
CA ILE A 676 1.46 3.24 5.66
C ILE A 676 0.79 1.87 5.42
N ASP A 677 0.89 0.98 6.40
CA ASP A 677 0.20 -0.31 6.39
C ASP A 677 -0.53 -0.52 7.72
N ASP A 678 -1.83 -0.75 7.65
CA ASP A 678 -2.67 -0.90 8.82
C ASP A 678 -2.52 -2.28 9.46
N TRP A 679 -2.36 -2.32 10.79
CA TRP A 679 -2.24 -3.60 11.49
C TRP A 679 -3.55 -4.40 11.51
N ALA A 680 -4.72 -3.78 11.61
CA ALA A 680 -5.97 -4.50 11.84
C ALA A 680 -6.51 -5.21 10.59
N TYR A 681 -6.36 -4.58 9.42
CA TYR A 681 -6.85 -5.10 8.14
C TYR A 681 -5.76 -5.33 7.08
N HIS A 682 -4.49 -4.99 7.35
CA HIS A 682 -3.34 -5.30 6.49
C HIS A 682 -3.43 -4.80 5.04
N ALA A 683 -4.03 -3.63 4.87
CA ALA A 683 -3.91 -2.85 3.65
C ALA A 683 -3.28 -1.50 3.98
N GLY A 684 -2.80 -0.82 2.95
CA GLY A 684 -2.38 0.56 3.09
C GLY A 684 -3.56 1.51 3.16
N SER A 685 -3.30 2.78 2.91
CA SER A 685 -4.36 3.78 2.81
C SER A 685 -4.34 4.51 1.48
N CYS A 686 -5.55 4.77 0.97
CA CYS A 686 -5.82 5.65 -0.14
C CYS A 686 -5.51 7.11 0.20
N ARG A 687 -5.27 7.48 1.46
CA ARG A 687 -4.92 8.84 1.88
C ARG A 687 -3.89 8.81 3.00
N GLU A 688 -3.18 9.92 3.17
CA GLU A 688 -2.15 10.03 4.22
C GLU A 688 -2.75 9.99 5.65
N ASP A 689 -4.03 10.32 5.81
CA ASP A 689 -4.74 10.40 7.09
C ASP A 689 -5.24 9.08 7.67
N GLY A 690 -5.07 7.95 6.97
CA GLY A 690 -5.54 6.65 7.47
C GLY A 690 -6.95 6.27 7.00
N ALA A 691 -7.49 6.94 5.97
CA ALA A 691 -8.77 6.61 5.35
C ALA A 691 -8.94 5.15 4.90
N GLY A 692 -7.91 4.30 4.93
CA GLY A 692 -7.93 2.90 4.52
C GLY A 692 -7.96 2.71 3.01
N ALA A 693 -8.22 1.48 2.55
CA ALA A 693 -8.19 1.13 1.12
C ALA A 693 -9.47 0.40 0.74
N TRP A 694 -10.06 0.82 -0.38
CA TRP A 694 -11.26 0.21 -0.97
C TRP A 694 -11.14 0.20 -2.48
N ILE A 695 -11.86 -0.72 -3.12
CA ILE A 695 -12.02 -0.80 -4.59
C ILE A 695 -10.67 -0.83 -5.32
N ASP A 696 -10.33 0.24 -6.04
CA ASP A 696 -9.15 0.47 -6.88
C ASP A 696 -7.85 0.50 -6.09
N MET A 697 -7.87 1.15 -4.93
CA MET A 697 -6.71 1.21 -4.06
C MET A 697 -6.39 -0.15 -3.47
N LEU A 698 -7.42 -0.91 -3.05
CA LEU A 698 -7.23 -2.23 -2.48
C LEU A 698 -6.80 -3.27 -3.54
N ASN A 699 -7.34 -3.17 -4.76
CA ASN A 699 -7.01 -4.09 -5.85
C ASN A 699 -5.58 -3.92 -6.37
N GLY A 700 -5.07 -2.68 -6.37
CA GLY A 700 -3.69 -2.40 -6.79
C GLY A 700 -2.63 -2.93 -5.83
N GLU A 701 -2.94 -3.09 -4.54
CA GLU A 701 -1.95 -3.36 -3.49
C GLU A 701 -1.26 -4.73 -3.61
N TYR A 702 -2.04 -5.81 -3.76
CA TYR A 702 -1.48 -7.16 -3.92
C TYR A 702 -0.59 -7.26 -5.17
N ALA A 703 -1.13 -6.83 -6.32
CA ALA A 703 -0.43 -6.94 -7.59
C ALA A 703 0.80 -6.02 -7.65
N GLY A 704 0.69 -4.79 -7.13
CA GLY A 704 1.81 -3.85 -7.08
C GLY A 704 2.99 -4.35 -6.24
N MET A 705 2.72 -5.05 -5.13
CA MET A 705 3.77 -5.69 -4.33
C MET A 705 4.40 -6.90 -5.03
N LEU A 706 3.64 -7.67 -5.82
CA LEU A 706 4.21 -8.72 -6.67
C LEU A 706 5.14 -8.14 -7.74
N SER A 707 4.70 -7.08 -8.42
CA SER A 707 5.51 -6.38 -9.42
C SER A 707 6.78 -5.81 -8.78
N TYR A 708 6.67 -5.23 -7.58
CA TYR A 708 7.82 -4.73 -6.84
C TYR A 708 8.79 -5.86 -6.42
N ALA A 709 8.28 -7.00 -5.93
CA ALA A 709 9.09 -8.17 -5.64
C ALA A 709 9.86 -8.66 -6.87
N ARG A 710 9.21 -8.63 -8.04
CA ARG A 710 9.83 -9.00 -9.31
C ARG A 710 10.96 -8.04 -9.69
N LEU A 711 10.74 -6.73 -9.58
CA LEU A 711 11.76 -5.71 -9.82
C LEU A 711 12.96 -5.81 -8.86
N ALA A 712 12.71 -6.11 -7.58
CA ALA A 712 13.76 -6.38 -6.60
C ALA A 712 14.61 -7.59 -7.00
N ALA A 713 13.95 -8.68 -7.42
CA ALA A 713 14.62 -9.90 -7.87
C ALA A 713 15.50 -9.67 -9.11
N LEU A 714 15.02 -8.88 -10.08
CA LEU A 714 15.79 -8.49 -11.26
C LEU A 714 17.05 -7.70 -10.89
N SER A 715 16.94 -6.85 -9.87
CA SER A 715 18.02 -5.98 -9.38
C SER A 715 18.96 -6.68 -8.38
N GLY A 716 18.68 -7.93 -8.02
CA GLY A 716 19.48 -8.71 -7.05
C GLY A 716 19.27 -8.34 -5.58
N ASP A 717 18.25 -7.54 -5.24
CA ASP A 717 17.93 -7.14 -3.86
C ASP A 717 16.99 -8.20 -3.22
N GLN A 718 17.60 -9.30 -2.75
CA GLN A 718 16.86 -10.42 -2.17
C GLN A 718 16.10 -10.03 -0.88
N ALA A 719 16.64 -9.11 -0.08
CA ALA A 719 15.98 -8.65 1.14
C ALA A 719 14.67 -7.93 0.78
N GLU A 720 14.73 -6.99 -0.16
CA GLU A 720 13.55 -6.25 -0.61
C GLU A 720 12.55 -7.16 -1.35
N GLN A 721 13.02 -8.13 -2.14
CA GLN A 721 12.14 -9.14 -2.75
C GLN A 721 11.31 -9.88 -1.69
N GLN A 722 11.96 -10.33 -0.61
CA GLN A 722 11.27 -11.06 0.45
C GLN A 722 10.29 -10.16 1.22
N GLN A 723 10.67 -8.91 1.49
CA GLN A 723 9.76 -7.91 2.06
C GLN A 723 8.50 -7.75 1.20
N ALA A 724 8.67 -7.54 -0.11
CA ALA A 724 7.56 -7.33 -1.03
C ALA A 724 6.64 -8.58 -1.12
N LEU A 725 7.20 -9.79 -1.16
CA LEU A 725 6.40 -11.04 -1.14
C LEU A 725 5.63 -11.22 0.17
N TYR A 726 6.26 -10.90 1.31
CA TYR A 726 5.60 -10.94 2.62
C TYR A 726 4.45 -9.94 2.70
N ARG A 727 4.63 -8.72 2.18
CA ARG A 727 3.58 -7.70 2.13
C ARG A 727 2.47 -8.04 1.13
N ALA A 728 2.80 -8.63 -0.02
CA ALA A 728 1.82 -9.17 -0.95
C ALA A 728 0.95 -10.26 -0.28
N ALA A 729 1.56 -11.16 0.50
CA ALA A 729 0.83 -12.19 1.24
C ALA A 729 -0.21 -11.55 2.17
N LYS A 730 0.21 -10.57 2.97
CA LYS A 730 -0.68 -9.81 3.85
C LYS A 730 -1.79 -9.08 3.09
N LYS A 731 -1.45 -8.33 2.04
CA LYS A 731 -2.40 -7.53 1.25
C LYS A 731 -3.41 -8.38 0.47
N SER A 732 -3.10 -9.65 0.20
CA SER A 732 -4.08 -10.56 -0.41
C SER A 732 -5.25 -10.92 0.51
N VAL A 733 -5.08 -10.82 1.84
CA VAL A 733 -6.13 -11.12 2.82
C VAL A 733 -7.31 -10.14 2.74
N PRO A 734 -7.16 -8.81 2.86
CA PRO A 734 -8.28 -7.90 2.71
C PRO A 734 -8.92 -7.96 1.32
N THR A 735 -8.15 -8.22 0.26
CA THR A 735 -8.66 -8.39 -1.11
C THR A 735 -9.64 -9.57 -1.24
N ILE A 736 -9.38 -10.69 -0.55
CA ILE A 736 -10.23 -11.88 -0.58
C ILE A 736 -11.31 -11.85 0.51
N ALA A 737 -10.95 -11.49 1.75
CA ALA A 737 -11.84 -11.53 2.90
C ALA A 737 -13.10 -10.66 2.71
N ARG A 738 -12.99 -9.52 2.02
CA ARG A 738 -14.14 -8.64 1.73
C ARG A 738 -15.30 -9.36 1.04
N LEU A 739 -15.04 -10.40 0.24
CA LEU A 739 -16.07 -11.15 -0.48
C LEU A 739 -16.95 -12.00 0.46
N ARG A 740 -16.44 -12.38 1.63
CA ARG A 740 -17.17 -13.17 2.65
C ARG A 740 -17.56 -12.36 3.88
N PHE A 741 -17.06 -11.13 4.02
CA PHE A 741 -17.19 -10.33 5.24
C PHE A 741 -18.64 -9.96 5.60
N HIS A 742 -19.57 -9.98 4.64
CA HIS A 742 -21.00 -9.84 4.91
C HIS A 742 -21.53 -10.86 5.94
N ARG A 743 -20.93 -12.06 6.01
CA ARG A 743 -21.29 -13.11 6.98
C ARG A 743 -21.03 -12.66 8.41
N PHE A 744 -19.89 -12.01 8.64
CA PHE A 744 -19.54 -11.46 9.95
C PHE A 744 -20.43 -10.27 10.33
N LEU A 745 -20.85 -9.45 9.37
CA LEU A 745 -21.77 -8.34 9.61
C LEU A 745 -23.18 -8.80 10.01
N GLY A 746 -23.49 -10.11 9.94
CA GLY A 746 -24.82 -10.65 10.23
C GLY A 746 -25.91 -10.13 9.29
N GLU A 747 -25.51 -9.46 8.20
CA GLU A 747 -26.42 -8.97 7.17
C GLU A 747 -26.58 -10.08 6.12
N PRO A 748 -27.78 -10.70 6.00
CA PRO A 748 -28.00 -11.67 4.94
C PRO A 748 -27.80 -11.00 3.59
N VAL A 749 -26.95 -11.59 2.74
CA VAL A 749 -26.89 -11.26 1.30
C VAL A 749 -28.32 -11.42 0.77
N PRO A 750 -28.89 -10.39 0.12
CA PRO A 750 -30.33 -10.19 0.14
C PRO A 750 -31.12 -11.31 -0.52
N PHE A 751 -32.10 -11.82 0.24
CA PHE A 751 -33.46 -11.95 -0.26
C PHE A 751 -34.36 -11.20 0.73
N GLY A 752 -34.78 -9.97 0.43
CA GLY A 752 -35.73 -9.28 1.31
C GLY A 752 -36.03 -7.81 1.01
N ASP A 753 -35.08 -6.90 1.26
CA ASP A 753 -35.35 -5.45 1.23
C ASP A 753 -34.25 -4.63 0.49
N PRO A 754 -34.56 -4.06 -0.69
CA PRO A 754 -33.65 -3.22 -1.46
C PRO A 754 -33.16 -1.95 -0.75
N GLY A 755 -33.82 -1.49 0.32
CA GLY A 755 -33.46 -0.25 1.03
C GLY A 755 -32.36 -0.39 2.08
N ARG A 756 -31.97 -1.62 2.46
CA ARG A 756 -31.00 -1.88 3.55
C ARG A 756 -29.89 -2.88 3.22
N SER A 757 -30.01 -3.64 2.14
CA SER A 757 -29.13 -4.79 1.89
C SER A 757 -27.75 -4.41 1.31
N ILE A 758 -26.68 -4.96 1.90
CA ILE A 758 -25.31 -4.91 1.36
C ILE A 758 -25.20 -5.80 0.12
N ALA A 759 -24.63 -5.26 -0.96
CA ALA A 759 -24.27 -6.01 -2.16
C ALA A 759 -22.85 -6.60 -2.06
N LEU A 760 -21.90 -5.80 -1.57
CA LEU A 760 -20.47 -6.16 -1.49
C LEU A 760 -19.76 -5.30 -0.44
N VAL A 761 -18.83 -5.90 0.30
CA VAL A 761 -17.80 -5.15 1.04
C VAL A 761 -16.65 -4.84 0.08
N THR A 762 -16.33 -3.56 -0.10
CA THR A 762 -15.36 -3.08 -1.09
C THR A 762 -13.95 -2.89 -0.53
N GLY A 763 -13.82 -2.81 0.79
CA GLY A 763 -12.56 -2.65 1.50
C GLY A 763 -12.79 -2.29 2.96
N PHE A 764 -11.77 -1.70 3.61
CA PHE A 764 -11.78 -1.40 5.03
C PHE A 764 -11.18 -0.03 5.31
N ASN A 765 -11.69 0.67 6.33
CA ASN A 765 -11.14 1.93 6.81
C ASN A 765 -11.08 2.00 8.34
N GLU A 766 -10.45 3.05 8.85
CA GLU A 766 -10.25 3.21 10.28
C GLU A 766 -11.53 3.52 11.08
N PHE A 767 -12.38 4.43 10.57
CA PHE A 767 -13.50 4.97 11.34
C PHE A 767 -14.71 4.04 11.36
N SER A 768 -15.05 3.47 10.20
CA SER A 768 -16.27 2.69 9.99
C SER A 768 -16.01 1.20 9.85
N GLY A 769 -14.76 0.77 9.63
CA GLY A 769 -14.45 -0.62 9.33
C GLY A 769 -14.79 -0.97 7.88
N ALA A 770 -15.57 -2.03 7.68
CA ALA A 770 -15.99 -2.49 6.36
C ALA A 770 -16.69 -1.37 5.55
N GLN A 771 -16.18 -1.11 4.35
CA GLN A 771 -16.81 -0.24 3.36
C GLN A 771 -17.70 -1.05 2.45
N VAL A 772 -18.91 -0.56 2.15
CA VAL A 772 -19.94 -1.38 1.50
C VAL A 772 -20.60 -0.67 0.32
N TYR A 773 -20.92 -1.45 -0.72
CA TYR A 773 -21.94 -1.08 -1.68
C TYR A 773 -23.30 -1.55 -1.21
N ARG A 774 -24.29 -0.65 -1.26
CA ARG A 774 -25.70 -0.95 -0.94
C ARG A 774 -26.53 -0.99 -2.22
N LEU A 775 -27.60 -1.78 -2.20
CA LEU A 775 -28.55 -1.83 -3.30
C LEU A 775 -29.40 -0.56 -3.39
N PRO A 776 -29.93 -0.23 -4.60
CA PRO A 776 -29.67 -0.89 -5.88
C PRO A 776 -28.38 -0.40 -6.55
N LEU A 777 -27.53 -1.34 -7.01
CA LEU A 777 -26.22 -1.02 -7.64
C LEU A 777 -26.33 -0.15 -8.90
N ARG A 778 -27.45 -0.17 -9.61
CA ARG A 778 -27.65 0.60 -10.84
C ARG A 778 -27.49 2.12 -10.67
N LEU A 779 -27.58 2.63 -9.44
CA LEU A 779 -27.40 4.05 -9.10
C LEU A 779 -25.94 4.41 -8.76
N ASN A 780 -25.07 3.41 -8.59
CA ASN A 780 -23.70 3.61 -8.21
C ASN A 780 -22.84 3.93 -9.45
N SER A 781 -22.20 5.09 -9.45
CA SER A 781 -21.35 5.57 -10.54
C SER A 781 -20.14 4.68 -10.80
N ASN A 782 -19.59 4.01 -9.78
CA ASN A 782 -18.43 3.11 -9.96
C ASN A 782 -18.80 1.85 -10.73
N ILE A 783 -20.05 1.40 -10.65
CA ILE A 783 -20.56 0.28 -11.45
C ILE A 783 -20.60 0.68 -12.93
N ARG A 784 -21.22 1.83 -13.24
CA ARG A 784 -21.41 2.27 -14.64
C ARG A 784 -20.16 2.85 -15.30
N GLY A 785 -19.29 3.50 -14.53
CA GLY A 785 -18.15 4.27 -15.04
C GLY A 785 -16.79 3.60 -14.87
N ALA A 786 -16.68 2.62 -13.98
CA ALA A 786 -15.41 1.97 -13.60
C ALA A 786 -15.53 0.43 -13.74
N MET A 787 -14.72 -0.37 -13.03
CA MET A 787 -14.84 -1.85 -13.00
C MET A 787 -15.39 -2.45 -11.69
N ASP A 788 -16.12 -1.69 -10.86
CA ASP A 788 -16.74 -2.16 -9.59
C ASP A 788 -15.74 -2.91 -8.70
N LEU A 789 -16.02 -4.18 -8.34
CA LEU A 789 -15.16 -5.06 -7.56
C LEU A 789 -13.76 -5.18 -8.13
N PHE A 790 -13.61 -5.10 -9.45
CA PHE A 790 -12.34 -5.29 -10.15
C PHE A 790 -11.66 -3.98 -10.51
N ASP A 791 -12.26 -2.83 -10.16
CA ASP A 791 -11.67 -1.56 -10.51
C ASP A 791 -10.30 -1.45 -9.87
N PHE A 792 -9.36 -1.07 -10.69
CA PHE A 792 -8.03 -0.59 -10.40
C PHE A 792 -7.84 0.33 -11.61
N SER A 793 -7.82 1.63 -11.37
CA SER A 793 -8.22 2.66 -12.34
C SER A 793 -7.44 2.62 -13.65
N GLN A 794 -6.32 1.87 -13.71
CA GLN A 794 -5.45 1.67 -14.87
C GLN A 794 -5.51 0.26 -15.50
N GLY A 795 -6.51 -0.55 -15.14
CA GLY A 795 -6.71 -1.92 -15.62
C GLY A 795 -6.64 -2.95 -14.50
N ALA A 796 -6.75 -4.24 -14.83
CA ALA A 796 -6.62 -5.31 -13.85
C ALA A 796 -5.46 -6.26 -14.21
N PRO A 797 -4.40 -6.33 -13.38
CA PRO A 797 -3.34 -7.32 -13.52
C PRO A 797 -3.90 -8.73 -13.48
N GLY A 798 -3.39 -9.65 -14.31
CA GLY A 798 -3.88 -11.03 -14.29
C GLY A 798 -3.55 -11.74 -12.98
N SER A 799 -2.51 -11.32 -12.26
CA SER A 799 -2.20 -11.83 -10.91
C SER A 799 -3.34 -11.61 -9.91
N LEU A 800 -4.07 -10.49 -10.00
CA LEU A 800 -5.26 -10.24 -9.18
C LEU A 800 -6.40 -11.21 -9.53
N TYR A 801 -6.59 -11.50 -10.82
CA TYR A 801 -7.62 -12.45 -11.26
C TYR A 801 -7.30 -13.88 -10.89
N ARG A 802 -6.02 -14.26 -10.95
CA ARG A 802 -5.55 -15.56 -10.47
C ARG A 802 -5.72 -15.70 -8.96
N LEU A 803 -5.56 -14.62 -8.20
CA LEU A 803 -5.87 -14.61 -6.76
C LEU A 803 -7.36 -14.90 -6.51
N TYR A 804 -8.26 -14.20 -7.22
CA TYR A 804 -9.70 -14.47 -7.12
C TYR A 804 -10.08 -15.87 -7.58
N ASP A 805 -9.55 -16.33 -8.72
CA ASP A 805 -9.82 -17.65 -9.27
C ASP A 805 -9.43 -18.76 -8.27
N ARG A 806 -8.32 -18.57 -7.55
CA ARG A 806 -7.82 -19.52 -6.55
C ARG A 806 -8.64 -19.55 -5.27
N TYR A 807 -9.05 -18.40 -4.73
CA TYR A 807 -9.59 -18.33 -3.36
C TYR A 807 -11.07 -17.90 -3.25
N ALA A 808 -11.65 -17.28 -4.29
CA ALA A 808 -12.98 -16.68 -4.20
C ALA A 808 -13.79 -16.71 -5.50
N LYS A 809 -13.48 -17.62 -6.43
CA LYS A 809 -14.20 -17.75 -7.71
C LYS A 809 -15.73 -17.90 -7.53
N PRO A 810 -16.23 -18.76 -6.62
CA PRO A 810 -17.68 -18.91 -6.43
C PRO A 810 -18.35 -17.61 -5.96
N GLU A 811 -17.72 -16.89 -5.03
CA GLU A 811 -18.24 -15.62 -4.51
C GLU A 811 -18.26 -14.53 -5.58
N VAL A 812 -17.20 -14.45 -6.38
CA VAL A 812 -17.12 -13.52 -7.52
C VAL A 812 -18.24 -13.78 -8.53
N LEU A 813 -18.44 -15.04 -8.93
CA LEU A 813 -19.50 -15.41 -9.87
C LEU A 813 -20.89 -15.12 -9.33
N ALA A 814 -21.13 -15.44 -8.05
CA ALA A 814 -22.39 -15.18 -7.38
C ALA A 814 -22.69 -13.68 -7.36
N TYR A 815 -21.71 -12.85 -6.97
CA TYR A 815 -21.84 -11.39 -6.96
C TYR A 815 -22.15 -10.82 -8.35
N MET A 816 -21.36 -11.22 -9.36
CA MET A 816 -21.53 -10.70 -10.72
C MET A 816 -22.91 -11.01 -11.30
N ARG A 817 -23.40 -12.25 -11.11
CA ARG A 817 -24.71 -12.69 -11.63
C ARG A 817 -25.88 -12.06 -10.89
N ALA A 818 -25.76 -11.91 -9.57
CA ALA A 818 -26.84 -11.36 -8.75
C ALA A 818 -26.98 -9.83 -8.89
N TYR A 819 -25.87 -9.10 -9.08
CA TYR A 819 -25.88 -7.64 -8.95
C TYR A 819 -25.24 -6.89 -10.10
N THR A 820 -24.01 -7.25 -10.49
CA THR A 820 -23.24 -6.49 -11.49
C THR A 820 -23.85 -6.59 -12.89
N ILE A 821 -24.09 -7.80 -13.41
CA ILE A 821 -24.67 -8.01 -14.74
C ILE A 821 -26.07 -7.39 -14.85
N PRO A 822 -27.00 -7.63 -13.88
CA PRO A 822 -28.30 -6.96 -13.90
C PRO A 822 -28.23 -5.43 -13.86
N ALA A 823 -27.21 -4.84 -13.21
CA ALA A 823 -27.04 -3.39 -13.18
C ALA A 823 -26.68 -2.78 -14.56
N PHE A 824 -26.20 -3.59 -15.50
CA PHE A 824 -25.86 -3.17 -16.86
C PHE A 824 -26.94 -3.39 -17.90
N ILE A 825 -27.91 -4.25 -17.64
CA ILE A 825 -28.98 -4.57 -18.59
C ILE A 825 -30.09 -3.51 -18.46
N THR A 826 -30.28 -2.71 -19.50
CA THR A 826 -31.37 -1.73 -19.61
C THR A 826 -32.17 -1.96 -20.90
N PRO A 827 -33.35 -1.32 -21.08
CA PRO A 827 -34.09 -1.38 -22.34
C PRO A 827 -33.31 -0.90 -23.56
N GLU A 828 -32.28 -0.07 -23.35
CA GLU A 828 -31.39 0.47 -24.38
C GLU A 828 -30.19 -0.46 -24.68
N GLY A 829 -30.13 -1.64 -24.06
CA GLY A 829 -29.05 -2.63 -24.21
C GLY A 829 -28.05 -2.63 -23.06
N PHE A 830 -26.91 -3.27 -23.26
CA PHE A 830 -25.85 -3.46 -22.27
C PHE A 830 -25.01 -2.20 -22.05
N GLN A 831 -25.16 -1.58 -20.87
CA GLN A 831 -24.64 -0.25 -20.56
C GLN A 831 -23.26 -0.22 -19.87
N SER A 832 -22.50 -1.33 -19.82
CA SER A 832 -21.18 -1.34 -19.15
C SER A 832 -20.12 -0.52 -19.91
N GLY A 833 -18.91 -0.38 -19.36
CA GLY A 833 -17.73 0.12 -20.10
C GLY A 833 -16.92 -1.04 -20.70
N PHE A 834 -16.20 -0.81 -21.82
CA PHE A 834 -15.37 -1.85 -22.47
C PHE A 834 -14.43 -2.61 -21.52
N ARG A 835 -13.86 -1.92 -20.52
CA ARG A 835 -12.95 -2.52 -19.53
C ARG A 835 -13.60 -3.68 -18.76
N TYR A 836 -14.91 -3.64 -18.55
CA TYR A 836 -15.65 -4.70 -17.88
C TYR A 836 -15.75 -6.01 -18.66
N LEU A 837 -15.48 -5.99 -19.97
CA LEU A 837 -15.37 -7.23 -20.73
C LEU A 837 -14.23 -8.11 -20.20
N GLN A 838 -13.22 -7.53 -19.55
CA GLN A 838 -12.12 -8.30 -18.98
C GLN A 838 -12.57 -9.27 -17.86
N PRO A 839 -13.21 -8.84 -16.75
CA PRO A 839 -13.71 -9.78 -15.74
C PRO A 839 -14.86 -10.66 -16.27
N LEU A 840 -15.71 -10.16 -17.18
CA LEU A 840 -16.78 -10.98 -17.79
C LEU A 840 -16.19 -12.11 -18.65
N ALA A 841 -15.18 -11.81 -19.46
CA ALA A 841 -14.49 -12.82 -20.25
C ALA A 841 -13.71 -13.82 -19.38
N TRP A 842 -13.20 -13.42 -18.21
CA TRP A 842 -12.47 -14.34 -17.35
C TRP A 842 -13.38 -15.25 -16.51
N PHE A 843 -14.47 -14.69 -15.96
CA PHE A 843 -15.33 -15.41 -15.01
C PHE A 843 -16.67 -15.91 -15.61
N GLU A 844 -17.37 -15.13 -16.44
CA GLU A 844 -18.72 -15.53 -16.91
C GLU A 844 -18.65 -16.72 -17.88
N ALA A 845 -19.64 -17.61 -17.97
CA ALA A 845 -19.55 -18.81 -18.81
C ALA A 845 -20.16 -18.67 -20.22
N ASP A 846 -21.11 -17.74 -20.41
CA ASP A 846 -21.89 -17.64 -21.65
C ASP A 846 -21.13 -16.89 -22.77
N ASN A 847 -20.65 -17.64 -23.76
CA ASN A 847 -19.91 -17.09 -24.90
C ASN A 847 -20.79 -16.32 -25.88
N GLU A 848 -22.07 -16.66 -26.05
CA GLU A 848 -22.95 -15.95 -26.99
C GLU A 848 -23.35 -14.60 -26.42
N LEU A 849 -23.65 -14.56 -25.12
CA LEU A 849 -23.97 -13.34 -24.42
C LEU A 849 -22.78 -12.36 -24.40
N LEU A 850 -21.56 -12.86 -24.19
CA LEU A 850 -20.34 -12.04 -24.29
C LEU A 850 -20.16 -11.43 -25.69
N LYS A 851 -20.48 -12.17 -26.76
CA LYS A 851 -20.42 -11.64 -28.13
C LYS A 851 -21.45 -10.54 -28.33
N GLN A 852 -22.70 -10.81 -27.96
CA GLN A 852 -23.79 -9.83 -28.05
C GLN A 852 -23.43 -8.54 -27.31
N TRP A 853 -22.98 -8.64 -26.06
CA TRP A 853 -22.59 -7.48 -25.27
C TRP A 853 -21.43 -6.70 -25.90
N THR A 854 -20.47 -7.39 -26.51
CA THR A 854 -19.35 -6.73 -27.19
C THR A 854 -19.85 -5.94 -28.41
N ASP A 855 -20.73 -6.51 -29.22
CA ASP A 855 -21.35 -5.82 -30.36
C ASP A 855 -22.17 -4.59 -29.91
N GLU A 856 -22.98 -4.74 -28.86
CA GLU A 856 -23.75 -3.63 -28.28
C GLU A 856 -22.85 -2.50 -27.77
N LEU A 857 -21.71 -2.81 -27.14
CA LEU A 857 -20.76 -1.80 -26.68
C LEU A 857 -20.12 -1.03 -27.84
N PHE A 858 -19.76 -1.71 -28.93
CA PHE A 858 -19.26 -1.03 -30.13
C PHE A 858 -20.31 -0.08 -30.72
N ALA A 859 -21.57 -0.53 -30.81
CA ALA A 859 -22.66 0.30 -31.30
C ALA A 859 -22.95 1.50 -30.40
N LEU A 860 -22.95 1.33 -29.07
CA LEU A 860 -23.32 2.37 -28.11
C LEU A 860 -22.18 3.36 -27.79
N ARG A 861 -20.92 2.90 -27.82
CA ARG A 861 -19.79 3.63 -27.25
C ARG A 861 -18.63 3.89 -28.21
N GLY A 862 -18.62 3.31 -29.42
CA GLY A 862 -17.52 3.43 -30.36
C GLY A 862 -17.04 4.87 -30.56
N GLU A 863 -17.92 5.80 -30.93
CA GLU A 863 -17.54 7.20 -31.15
C GLU A 863 -16.94 7.87 -29.90
N ARG A 864 -17.54 7.62 -28.73
CA ARG A 864 -17.13 8.23 -27.45
C ARG A 864 -15.81 7.67 -26.92
N ALA A 865 -15.46 6.44 -27.31
CA ALA A 865 -14.25 5.75 -26.90
C ALA A 865 -13.00 6.14 -27.71
N THR A 866 -13.06 7.16 -28.57
CA THR A 866 -11.91 7.68 -29.33
C THR A 866 -10.98 8.61 -28.53
N LYS A 867 -11.32 8.89 -27.26
CA LYS A 867 -10.49 9.64 -26.31
C LYS A 867 -9.49 8.71 -25.61
N ASP A 868 -8.47 9.28 -24.96
CA ASP A 868 -7.38 8.54 -24.30
C ASP A 868 -7.87 7.36 -23.48
N TRP A 869 -8.50 7.66 -22.36
CA TRP A 869 -9.16 6.70 -21.50
C TRP A 869 -10.67 6.79 -21.74
N PRO A 870 -11.34 5.70 -22.18
CA PRO A 870 -10.84 4.33 -22.23
C PRO A 870 -10.26 3.86 -23.59
N GLY A 871 -10.16 4.70 -24.63
CA GLY A 871 -9.83 4.26 -26.00
C GLY A 871 -8.57 3.42 -26.16
N ILE A 872 -7.47 3.78 -25.49
CA ILE A 872 -6.23 3.00 -25.56
C ILE A 872 -6.31 1.64 -24.86
N THR A 873 -7.34 1.41 -24.05
CA THR A 873 -7.51 0.19 -23.25
C THR A 873 -8.35 -0.87 -23.94
N VAL A 874 -9.24 -0.46 -24.85
CA VAL A 874 -10.24 -1.33 -25.50
C VAL A 874 -9.66 -2.62 -26.11
N PRO A 875 -8.46 -2.65 -26.71
CA PRO A 875 -7.92 -3.87 -27.31
C PRO A 875 -7.88 -5.05 -26.35
N TYR A 876 -7.40 -4.87 -25.11
CA TYR A 876 -7.19 -6.00 -24.20
C TYR A 876 -8.50 -6.66 -23.69
N PRO A 877 -9.50 -5.92 -23.18
CA PRO A 877 -10.79 -6.49 -22.80
C PRO A 877 -11.51 -7.21 -23.95
N VAL A 878 -11.52 -6.63 -25.16
CA VAL A 878 -12.13 -7.28 -26.34
C VAL A 878 -11.31 -8.50 -26.76
N GLY A 879 -9.98 -8.42 -26.69
CA GLY A 879 -9.09 -9.55 -26.93
C GLY A 879 -9.35 -10.74 -26.03
N LEU A 880 -9.73 -10.54 -24.77
CA LEU A 880 -10.11 -11.62 -23.86
C LEU A 880 -11.42 -12.31 -24.27
N VAL A 881 -12.40 -11.54 -24.76
CA VAL A 881 -13.65 -12.10 -25.32
C VAL A 881 -13.32 -12.91 -26.59
N MET A 882 -12.46 -12.38 -27.46
CA MET A 882 -11.99 -13.09 -28.65
C MET A 882 -11.21 -14.35 -28.28
N ALA A 883 -10.38 -14.32 -27.23
CA ALA A 883 -9.62 -15.46 -26.77
C ALA A 883 -10.55 -16.64 -26.45
N ARG A 884 -11.71 -16.37 -25.87
CA ARG A 884 -12.74 -17.39 -25.65
C ARG A 884 -13.49 -17.80 -26.90
N LYS A 885 -13.89 -16.84 -27.73
CA LYS A 885 -14.54 -17.11 -29.03
C LYS A 885 -13.74 -18.09 -29.88
N TYR A 886 -12.41 -18.00 -29.83
CA TYR A 886 -11.49 -18.79 -30.67
C TYR A 886 -10.69 -19.85 -29.90
N ASN A 887 -10.98 -20.09 -28.61
CA ASN A 887 -10.25 -21.03 -27.75
C ASN A 887 -8.72 -20.83 -27.78
N VAL A 888 -8.30 -19.57 -27.64
CA VAL A 888 -6.90 -19.15 -27.71
C VAL A 888 -6.15 -19.58 -26.45
N PRO A 889 -4.95 -20.19 -26.57
CA PRO A 889 -4.10 -20.48 -25.43
C PRO A 889 -3.54 -19.19 -24.83
N VAL A 890 -3.86 -18.92 -23.56
CA VAL A 890 -3.38 -17.75 -22.82
C VAL A 890 -2.06 -18.10 -22.13
N LEU A 891 -1.00 -17.34 -22.39
CA LEU A 891 0.30 -17.56 -21.75
C LEU A 891 0.21 -17.19 -20.25
N GLU A 892 0.83 -18.01 -19.41
CA GLU A 892 0.71 -17.92 -17.94
C GLU A 892 1.86 -17.13 -17.30
N LEU A 893 3.01 -17.10 -17.99
CA LEU A 893 4.22 -16.44 -17.53
C LEU A 893 5.10 -16.03 -18.72
N CYS A 894 5.66 -14.83 -18.67
CA CYS A 894 6.80 -14.37 -19.46
C CYS A 894 7.69 -13.54 -18.55
N GLN A 895 8.98 -13.87 -18.46
CA GLN A 895 9.94 -13.28 -17.54
C GLN A 895 11.30 -13.08 -18.21
N SER A 896 11.93 -11.93 -17.96
CA SER A 896 13.25 -11.55 -18.44
C SER A 896 13.46 -11.80 -19.94
N LEU A 897 12.47 -11.48 -20.79
CA LEU A 897 12.55 -11.74 -22.23
C LEU A 897 11.98 -10.59 -23.07
N GLN A 898 12.21 -10.64 -24.37
CA GLN A 898 11.49 -9.84 -25.35
C GLN A 898 10.62 -10.74 -26.21
N LEU A 899 9.30 -10.62 -26.04
CA LEU A 899 8.30 -11.27 -26.87
C LEU A 899 8.05 -10.37 -28.08
N SER A 900 8.72 -10.63 -29.19
CA SER A 900 8.65 -9.80 -30.40
C SER A 900 7.36 -10.09 -31.18
N GLU A 901 7.01 -11.36 -31.30
CA GLU A 901 5.80 -11.82 -31.96
C GLU A 901 5.09 -12.87 -31.11
N ALA A 902 3.76 -12.80 -31.10
CA ALA A 902 2.89 -13.79 -30.49
C ALA A 902 1.59 -13.79 -31.28
N GLY A 903 1.34 -14.85 -32.05
CA GLY A 903 0.16 -14.95 -32.91
C GLY A 903 -0.45 -16.34 -32.83
N TYR A 904 -1.77 -16.40 -32.66
CA TYR A 904 -2.54 -17.63 -32.71
C TYR A 904 -3.44 -17.63 -33.93
N GLU A 905 -3.35 -18.69 -34.73
CA GLU A 905 -4.15 -18.93 -35.93
C GLU A 905 -5.29 -19.90 -35.60
N PRO A 906 -6.55 -19.45 -35.43
CA PRO A 906 -7.63 -20.31 -34.92
C PRO A 906 -7.98 -21.48 -35.83
N GLN A 907 -7.86 -21.32 -37.15
CA GLN A 907 -8.17 -22.36 -38.13
C GLN A 907 -7.21 -23.54 -38.03
N GLU A 908 -5.93 -23.26 -37.79
CA GLU A 908 -4.88 -24.26 -37.65
C GLU A 908 -4.64 -24.68 -36.19
N ARG A 909 -5.26 -23.97 -35.23
CA ARG A 909 -4.99 -24.08 -33.78
C ARG A 909 -3.52 -23.98 -33.46
N ARG A 910 -2.83 -23.09 -34.17
CA ARG A 910 -1.38 -22.93 -34.14
C ARG A 910 -1.01 -21.64 -33.43
N LEU A 911 -0.21 -21.76 -32.37
CA LEU A 911 0.44 -20.63 -31.69
C LEU A 911 1.87 -20.50 -32.20
N LYS A 912 2.24 -19.31 -32.68
CA LYS A 912 3.61 -18.93 -33.04
C LYS A 912 4.12 -17.85 -32.10
N LEU A 913 5.31 -18.04 -31.55
CA LEU A 913 6.00 -17.06 -30.70
C LEU A 913 7.41 -16.84 -31.22
N SER A 914 7.84 -15.58 -31.27
CA SER A 914 9.24 -15.20 -31.50
C SER A 914 9.76 -14.50 -30.24
N ILE A 915 10.72 -15.15 -29.57
CA ILE A 915 11.22 -14.76 -28.25
C ILE A 915 12.73 -14.57 -28.29
N GLN A 916 13.18 -13.36 -28.00
CA GLN A 916 14.58 -13.10 -27.68
C GLN A 916 14.79 -13.33 -26.19
N ALA A 917 15.64 -14.30 -25.85
CA ALA A 917 15.87 -14.78 -24.49
C ALA A 917 17.35 -14.67 -24.05
N ASP A 918 17.56 -14.64 -22.74
CA ASP A 918 18.82 -14.82 -22.04
C ASP A 918 18.76 -16.06 -21.13
N ALA A 919 19.82 -16.31 -20.35
CA ALA A 919 19.89 -17.49 -19.47
C ALA A 919 18.91 -17.47 -18.29
N GLN A 920 18.29 -16.32 -18.00
CA GLN A 920 17.31 -16.13 -16.92
C GLN A 920 15.87 -16.06 -17.44
N SER A 921 15.67 -15.99 -18.76
CA SER A 921 14.36 -15.94 -19.39
C SER A 921 13.52 -17.17 -19.07
N ARG A 922 12.23 -16.95 -18.81
CA ARG A 922 11.25 -18.01 -18.59
C ARG A 922 9.94 -17.66 -19.26
N ALA A 923 9.29 -18.66 -19.85
CA ALA A 923 7.93 -18.52 -20.34
C ALA A 923 7.15 -19.81 -20.07
N ILE A 924 5.86 -19.68 -19.78
CA ILE A 924 4.95 -20.81 -19.53
C ILE A 924 3.70 -20.62 -20.37
N ILE A 925 3.35 -21.67 -21.11
CA ILE A 925 2.13 -21.75 -21.92
C ILE A 925 1.24 -22.89 -21.42
N PRO A 926 -0.07 -22.90 -21.71
CA PRO A 926 -0.92 -24.07 -21.50
C PRO A 926 -0.37 -25.26 -22.30
N LYS A 927 -0.59 -26.49 -21.83
CA LYS A 927 -0.08 -27.69 -22.50
C LYS A 927 -0.64 -27.83 -23.92
N PRO A 928 0.22 -27.83 -24.97
CA PRO A 928 -0.20 -28.10 -26.34
C PRO A 928 -0.26 -29.61 -26.64
N LYS A 929 -0.78 -30.00 -27.81
CA LYS A 929 -0.70 -31.36 -28.35
C LYS A 929 0.67 -31.69 -28.95
N SER A 930 1.34 -30.68 -29.51
CA SER A 930 2.73 -30.76 -29.95
C SER A 930 3.42 -29.41 -29.81
N LEU A 931 4.74 -29.43 -29.63
CA LEU A 931 5.58 -28.25 -29.50
C LEU A 931 6.84 -28.45 -30.34
N SER A 932 7.24 -27.43 -31.08
CA SER A 932 8.56 -27.32 -31.68
C SER A 932 9.22 -26.01 -31.28
N VAL A 933 10.54 -26.06 -31.07
CA VAL A 933 11.37 -24.90 -30.78
C VAL A 933 12.54 -24.90 -31.76
N ASN A 934 12.70 -23.81 -32.51
CA ASN A 934 13.68 -23.68 -33.59
C ASN A 934 13.61 -24.84 -34.59
N GLY A 935 12.39 -25.25 -34.94
CA GLY A 935 12.09 -26.37 -35.85
C GLY A 935 12.32 -27.77 -35.27
N ARG A 936 12.67 -27.90 -33.99
CA ARG A 936 12.91 -29.21 -33.32
C ARG A 936 11.77 -29.59 -32.39
N PRO A 937 11.14 -30.76 -32.55
CA PRO A 937 10.10 -31.25 -31.64
C PRO A 937 10.57 -31.33 -30.18
N GLN A 938 9.69 -31.00 -29.24
CA GLN A 938 9.95 -31.05 -27.80
C GLN A 938 9.02 -32.05 -27.09
N PRO A 939 9.51 -32.76 -26.06
CA PRO A 939 8.65 -33.59 -25.23
C PRO A 939 7.68 -32.73 -24.41
N LEU A 940 6.48 -33.27 -24.15
CA LEU A 940 5.43 -32.58 -23.39
C LEU A 940 5.33 -33.13 -21.95
N PRO A 941 5.11 -32.28 -20.95
CA PRO A 941 4.97 -32.69 -19.56
C PRO A 941 3.60 -33.34 -19.31
N ILE A 942 3.48 -34.00 -18.16
CA ILE A 942 2.22 -34.59 -17.70
C ILE A 942 1.26 -33.50 -17.19
N THR A 943 1.78 -32.36 -16.73
CA THR A 943 1.03 -31.22 -16.18
C THR A 943 0.29 -30.40 -17.24
N ASP A 944 -0.74 -29.65 -16.84
CA ASP A 944 -1.54 -28.79 -17.73
C ASP A 944 -0.81 -27.53 -18.22
N SER A 945 0.35 -27.21 -17.64
CA SER A 945 1.22 -26.11 -18.07
C SER A 945 2.54 -26.65 -18.63
N MET A 946 3.10 -25.94 -19.63
CA MET A 946 4.34 -26.26 -20.33
C MET A 946 5.35 -25.09 -20.21
N PRO A 947 6.39 -25.22 -19.37
CA PRO A 947 7.55 -24.33 -19.41
C PRO A 947 8.29 -24.45 -20.74
N LEU A 948 8.53 -23.33 -21.42
CA LEU A 948 9.21 -23.32 -22.70
C LEU A 948 10.73 -23.55 -22.53
N PRO A 949 11.36 -24.44 -23.32
CA PRO A 949 12.80 -24.70 -23.25
C PRO A 949 13.58 -23.63 -24.01
N LEU A 950 13.58 -22.40 -23.48
CA LEU A 950 14.25 -21.24 -24.09
C LEU A 950 15.78 -21.38 -24.06
N GLN A 951 16.42 -20.97 -25.15
CA GLN A 951 17.88 -20.85 -25.25
C GLN A 951 18.29 -19.38 -25.36
N PRO A 952 19.48 -18.98 -24.87
CA PRO A 952 19.98 -17.63 -25.11
C PRO A 952 20.03 -17.30 -26.60
N GLY A 953 19.45 -16.16 -27.01
CA GLY A 953 19.27 -15.80 -28.41
C GLY A 953 17.80 -15.80 -28.84
N MET A 954 17.57 -15.80 -30.15
CA MET A 954 16.23 -15.87 -30.73
C MET A 954 15.68 -17.30 -30.66
N ASN A 955 14.42 -17.43 -30.27
CA ASN A 955 13.68 -18.68 -30.21
C ASN A 955 12.39 -18.54 -31.01
N GLU A 956 12.23 -19.36 -32.03
CA GLU A 956 11.00 -19.52 -32.79
C GLU A 956 10.24 -20.72 -32.26
N ILE A 957 9.03 -20.51 -31.79
CA ILE A 957 8.24 -21.53 -31.08
C ILE A 957 6.92 -21.72 -31.82
N GLU A 958 6.61 -22.98 -32.11
CA GLU A 958 5.34 -23.36 -32.71
C GLU A 958 4.66 -24.43 -31.86
N ALA A 959 3.42 -24.18 -31.45
CA ALA A 959 2.62 -25.10 -30.64
C ALA A 959 1.25 -25.33 -31.27
N LEU A 960 0.81 -26.59 -31.34
CA LEU A 960 -0.50 -26.99 -31.87
C LEU A 960 -1.45 -27.42 -30.76
N TYR A 961 -2.70 -26.97 -30.78
CA TYR A 961 -3.70 -27.18 -29.71
C TYR A 961 -4.91 -28.04 -30.11
#